data_AF-A0A6G9W3D9-F1
#
_entry.id   AF-A0A6G9W3D9-F1
#
_cell.length_a   1.000
_cell.length_b   1.000
_cell.length_c   1.000
_cell.angle_alpha   90.00
_cell.angle_beta   90.00
_cell.angle_gamma   90.00
#
_symmetry.space_group_name_H-M   'P 1'
#
loop_
_entity.id
_entity.type
_entity.pdbx_description
1 polymer ?
#
loop_
_entity_poly.entity_id
_entity_poly.type
_entity_poly.pdbx_seq_one_letter_code
_entity_poly.pdbx_strand_id
1 'polypeptide(L)'
;MMICVPLKSSLPAQWSKHISAELHATYGQSWTDFKKDIEAFDRMRDAAMGITPSAKGLSILYRYCVQLQMLSLHISMSSCKTEFTWLDLYSENEVSQPSEAFEKVCVLFNLAACLSHIAKDNVTEHDYKSAYHNLCCAAGIFDYAGTNFIYTASIDVDSRTLTMLSELMLAQAQHCFFLKAKESPTANAGLLAKLASSAVSLYTESISKLKAIYDEEGWGDKQNMQDLEKTLKVVKAEAQLAQATYCESSAQKYGEAIAHLQEAKKLVSSKGEAEEINVRIKALVRNNDLIYHDRIPAVVPEIKTTQTAKRLLMKDLYPQESMESIVGQDIFARVVPLEVHEKSSLYSEMKMQFLREQQEKSEIAGMELTSALEFMKLPASISKLRQPISEIAEVPPDVSEWSVMVSSSPSNPAKLKKPNFDENRQRVLSLLKSQQNVQTTGAITNIHAIKQSLIAATKSDTELQLMYDQMIDTVTILADRPKLQSVYNDEVLKPSKTSVPDISLLDLDYSQSENTQELSFDAKLDEVASLTAKLHKIQAERQTTLADLREKIHKDDITAVLVSKQSTPDLEKTVLEPELCKFEPSVRRIDATLRLQKSVLNDVAAKWKALLASPEAKKANSDRSQAEAAADELTARFRTAFEEWQAVSEGIGKAKQFYADLERRAMSLDAPQPPATD
;
A
#
# COMPACT_ATOMS: atom_id res chain seq x y z
N MET A 1 30.35 -50.02 -13.36
CA MET A 1 29.85 -49.89 -11.98
C MET A 1 29.85 -48.40 -11.65
N MET A 2 28.78 -47.88 -11.04
CA MET A 2 28.74 -46.49 -10.57
C MET A 2 29.11 -46.43 -9.09
N ILE A 3 29.88 -45.41 -8.71
CA ILE A 3 30.22 -45.15 -7.31
C ILE A 3 29.24 -44.14 -6.76
N CYS A 4 28.66 -44.49 -5.63
CA CYS A 4 27.81 -43.62 -4.82
C CYS A 4 28.61 -43.15 -3.60
N VAL A 5 28.40 -41.91 -3.20
CA VAL A 5 29.00 -41.32 -2.00
C VAL A 5 28.09 -41.63 -0.81
N PRO A 6 28.61 -42.17 0.32
CA PRO A 6 27.80 -42.41 1.51
C PRO A 6 27.30 -41.10 2.12
N LEU A 7 26.17 -41.15 2.82
CA LEU A 7 25.64 -39.99 3.55
C LEU A 7 26.42 -39.81 4.87
N LYS A 8 26.71 -38.56 5.20
CA LYS A 8 27.24 -38.16 6.51
C LYS A 8 26.16 -38.30 7.58
N SER A 9 26.57 -38.75 8.75
CA SER A 9 25.71 -38.82 9.94
C SER A 9 25.98 -37.62 10.85
N SER A 10 24.91 -37.09 11.45
CA SER A 10 24.96 -35.96 12.39
C SER A 10 24.42 -36.39 13.74
N LEU A 11 24.99 -35.84 14.81
CA LEU A 11 24.39 -35.95 16.15
C LEU A 11 23.18 -35.01 16.27
N PRO A 12 22.22 -35.31 17.16
CA PRO A 12 21.09 -34.42 17.42
C PRO A 12 21.57 -33.04 17.89
N ALA A 13 21.23 -32.01 17.13
CA ALA A 13 21.47 -30.60 17.47
C ALA A 13 20.15 -29.84 17.31
N GLN A 14 19.91 -28.90 18.21
CA GLN A 14 18.66 -28.15 18.30
C GLN A 14 18.90 -26.68 17.97
N TRP A 15 18.21 -26.19 16.94
CA TRP A 15 18.19 -24.77 16.58
C TRP A 15 17.39 -23.94 17.58
N SER A 16 16.44 -24.57 18.29
CA SER A 16 15.52 -23.89 19.19
C SER A 16 16.18 -23.01 20.23
N LYS A 17 17.30 -23.44 20.82
CA LYS A 17 17.99 -22.64 21.85
C LYS A 17 18.49 -21.30 21.31
N HIS A 18 19.10 -21.30 20.12
CA HIS A 18 19.68 -20.08 19.55
C HIS A 18 18.61 -19.21 18.89
N ILE A 19 17.73 -19.81 18.07
CA ILE A 19 16.66 -19.06 17.41
C ILE A 19 15.75 -18.39 18.44
N SER A 20 15.42 -19.08 19.55
CA SER A 20 14.60 -18.47 20.61
C SER A 20 15.33 -17.32 21.32
N ALA A 21 16.65 -17.45 21.54
CA ALA A 21 17.44 -16.38 22.17
C ALA A 21 17.52 -15.13 21.30
N GLU A 22 17.75 -15.30 19.99
CA GLU A 22 17.80 -14.19 19.04
C GLU A 22 16.43 -13.53 18.89
N LEU A 23 15.36 -14.32 18.71
CA LEU A 23 14.00 -13.79 18.64
C LEU A 23 13.57 -13.10 19.94
N HIS A 24 14.02 -13.58 21.10
CA HIS A 24 13.77 -12.91 22.38
C HIS A 24 14.50 -11.56 22.45
N ALA A 25 15.73 -11.49 21.94
CA ALA A 25 16.48 -10.23 21.86
C ALA A 25 15.84 -9.23 20.89
N THR A 26 15.32 -9.68 19.75
CA THR A 26 14.70 -8.81 18.73
C THR A 26 13.26 -8.40 19.05
N TYR A 27 12.43 -9.34 19.54
CA TYR A 27 10.97 -9.12 19.69
C TYR A 27 10.47 -9.13 21.14
N GLY A 28 11.34 -9.25 22.14
CA GLY A 28 10.96 -9.20 23.55
C GLY A 28 10.04 -10.36 23.92
N GLN A 29 8.81 -10.09 24.38
CA GLN A 29 7.83 -11.12 24.82
C GLN A 29 7.07 -11.79 23.67
N SER A 30 7.03 -11.18 22.48
CA SER A 30 6.30 -11.69 21.31
C SER A 30 6.95 -12.90 20.64
N TRP A 31 8.15 -13.32 21.08
CA TRP A 31 8.83 -14.50 20.56
C TRP A 31 8.03 -15.81 20.75
N THR A 32 7.15 -15.85 21.76
CA THR A 32 6.38 -17.05 22.10
C THR A 32 5.45 -17.52 20.98
N ASP A 33 5.04 -16.60 20.09
CA ASP A 33 4.22 -16.90 18.92
C ASP A 33 4.96 -17.72 17.86
N PHE A 34 6.30 -17.72 17.87
CA PHE A 34 7.13 -18.45 16.91
C PHE A 34 7.59 -19.81 17.44
N LYS A 35 7.25 -20.17 18.69
CA LYS A 35 7.70 -21.43 19.32
C LYS A 35 7.34 -22.66 18.48
N LYS A 36 6.12 -22.68 17.90
CA LYS A 36 5.66 -23.78 17.04
C LYS A 36 6.46 -23.88 15.74
N ASP A 37 6.86 -22.74 15.19
CA ASP A 37 7.61 -22.64 13.93
C ASP A 37 9.05 -23.15 14.16
N ILE A 38 9.65 -22.78 15.29
CA ILE A 38 10.95 -23.30 15.74
C ILE A 38 10.91 -24.83 15.93
N GLU A 39 9.91 -25.35 16.63
CA GLU A 39 9.73 -26.79 16.82
C GLU A 39 9.46 -27.53 15.49
N ALA A 40 8.83 -26.87 14.51
CA ALA A 40 8.67 -27.42 13.17
C ALA A 40 10.01 -27.49 12.42
N PHE A 41 10.89 -26.49 12.60
CA PHE A 41 12.22 -26.47 12.00
C PHE A 41 13.15 -27.55 12.60
N ASP A 42 13.16 -27.71 13.93
CA ASP A 42 13.91 -28.80 14.60
C ASP A 42 13.44 -30.18 14.11
N ARG A 43 12.12 -30.40 14.01
CA ARG A 43 11.57 -31.64 13.43
C ARG A 43 11.97 -31.86 11.97
N MET A 44 12.11 -30.79 11.19
CA MET A 44 12.56 -30.89 9.80
C MET A 44 14.03 -31.30 9.72
N ARG A 45 14.88 -30.78 10.60
CA ARG A 45 16.27 -31.24 10.72
C ARG A 45 16.34 -32.71 11.10
N ASP A 46 15.62 -33.14 12.13
CA ASP A 46 15.61 -34.54 12.57
C ASP A 46 15.14 -35.47 11.44
N ALA A 47 14.11 -35.05 10.70
CA ALA A 47 13.63 -35.78 9.52
C ALA A 47 14.65 -35.81 8.38
N ALA A 48 15.50 -34.78 8.24
CA ALA A 48 16.56 -34.69 7.24
C ALA A 48 17.76 -35.60 7.54
N MET A 49 18.07 -35.81 8.83
CA MET A 49 19.24 -36.61 9.25
C MET A 49 18.96 -38.13 9.25
N GLY A 50 17.71 -38.55 9.43
CA GLY A 50 17.31 -39.98 9.46
C GLY A 50 16.98 -40.60 8.10
N ILE A 51 17.46 -40.05 7.00
CA ILE A 51 16.98 -40.37 5.64
C ILE A 51 17.71 -41.55 5.03
N THR A 52 16.94 -42.38 4.30
CA THR A 52 17.48 -43.35 3.34
C THR A 52 17.52 -42.75 1.92
N PRO A 53 18.55 -43.07 1.11
CA PRO A 53 18.68 -42.55 -0.25
C PRO A 53 17.48 -42.98 -1.10
N SER A 54 16.59 -42.03 -1.38
CA SER A 54 15.33 -42.26 -2.12
C SER A 54 14.81 -40.92 -2.64
N ALA A 55 13.90 -40.94 -3.62
CA ALA A 55 13.28 -39.72 -4.14
C ALA A 55 12.57 -38.91 -3.03
N LYS A 56 11.92 -39.61 -2.08
CA LYS A 56 11.30 -38.97 -0.90
C LYS A 56 12.37 -38.36 0.01
N GLY A 57 13.46 -39.08 0.27
CA GLY A 57 14.61 -38.57 1.02
C GLY A 57 15.21 -37.31 0.41
N LEU A 58 15.40 -37.31 -0.92
CA LEU A 58 15.89 -36.16 -1.67
C LEU A 58 14.99 -34.93 -1.48
N SER A 59 13.67 -35.10 -1.55
CA SER A 59 12.73 -34.00 -1.37
C SER A 59 12.79 -33.38 0.04
N ILE A 60 13.00 -34.20 1.07
CA ILE A 60 13.11 -33.74 2.46
C ILE A 60 14.44 -32.99 2.67
N LEU A 61 15.56 -33.53 2.17
CA LEU A 61 16.87 -32.84 2.22
C LEU A 61 16.81 -31.51 1.49
N TYR A 62 16.25 -31.50 0.28
CA TYR A 62 16.10 -30.30 -0.53
C TYR A 62 15.27 -29.24 0.19
N ARG A 63 14.13 -29.64 0.77
CA ARG A 63 13.27 -28.76 1.57
C ARG A 63 14.03 -28.17 2.76
N TYR A 64 14.79 -28.97 3.50
CA TYR A 64 15.59 -28.48 4.62
C TYR A 64 16.68 -27.49 4.16
N CYS A 65 17.41 -27.78 3.07
CA CYS A 65 18.40 -26.84 2.51
C CYS A 65 17.78 -25.48 2.17
N VAL A 66 16.62 -25.47 1.51
CA VAL A 66 15.97 -24.22 1.10
C VAL A 66 15.46 -23.46 2.33
N GLN A 67 14.85 -24.14 3.30
CA GLN A 67 14.39 -23.49 4.53
C GLN A 67 15.56 -22.95 5.37
N LEU A 68 16.71 -23.64 5.39
CA LEU A 68 17.93 -23.15 6.03
C LEU A 68 18.48 -21.90 5.32
N GLN A 69 18.39 -21.84 3.99
CA GLN A 69 18.74 -20.63 3.23
C GLN A 69 17.77 -19.48 3.54
N MET A 70 16.47 -19.73 3.62
CA MET A 70 15.48 -18.71 3.99
C MET A 70 15.68 -18.21 5.42
N LEU A 71 16.00 -19.10 6.36
CA LEU A 71 16.31 -18.73 7.74
C LEU A 71 17.41 -17.66 7.82
N SER A 72 18.46 -17.81 7.00
CA SER A 72 19.57 -16.85 6.94
C SER A 72 19.19 -15.46 6.40
N LEU A 73 18.02 -15.32 5.76
CA LEU A 73 17.46 -14.03 5.36
C LEU A 73 16.63 -13.38 6.47
N HIS A 74 16.15 -14.15 7.45
CA HIS A 74 15.25 -13.64 8.50
C HIS A 74 15.96 -13.35 9.82
N ILE A 75 16.99 -14.12 10.13
CA ILE A 75 17.69 -14.06 11.40
C ILE A 75 19.18 -13.84 11.13
N SER A 76 19.79 -12.87 11.82
CA SER A 76 21.22 -12.59 11.65
C SER A 76 22.04 -13.75 12.23
N MET A 77 22.67 -14.53 11.36
CA MET A 77 23.44 -15.71 11.74
C MET A 77 24.81 -15.39 12.35
N SER A 78 25.21 -14.11 12.38
CA SER A 78 26.48 -13.65 12.97
C SER A 78 26.59 -13.94 14.48
N SER A 79 25.46 -14.08 15.18
CA SER A 79 25.39 -14.43 16.60
C SER A 79 25.19 -15.93 16.87
N CYS A 80 25.05 -16.75 15.81
CA CYS A 80 24.75 -18.17 15.94
C CYS A 80 25.95 -18.97 16.45
N LYS A 81 25.85 -19.43 17.70
CA LYS A 81 26.85 -20.29 18.36
C LYS A 81 26.36 -21.73 18.55
N THR A 82 25.35 -22.16 17.79
CA THR A 82 24.86 -23.55 17.87
C THR A 82 25.96 -24.47 17.37
N GLU A 83 26.43 -25.36 18.23
CA GLU A 83 27.43 -26.36 17.89
C GLU A 83 26.79 -27.49 17.10
N PHE A 84 27.23 -27.69 15.85
CA PHE A 84 26.81 -28.80 15.01
C PHE A 84 27.92 -29.84 14.98
N THR A 85 27.58 -31.06 15.38
CA THR A 85 28.51 -32.19 15.36
C THR A 85 28.16 -33.14 14.22
N TRP A 86 29.13 -33.35 13.35
CA TRP A 86 29.03 -34.24 12.19
C TRP A 86 30.17 -35.25 12.21
N LEU A 87 29.88 -36.47 11.76
CA LEU A 87 30.87 -37.53 11.63
C LEU A 87 31.56 -37.43 10.27
N ASP A 88 32.89 -37.53 10.25
CA ASP A 88 33.65 -37.77 9.01
C ASP A 88 33.32 -39.15 8.44
N LEU A 89 33.23 -39.25 7.11
CA LEU A 89 32.73 -40.44 6.41
C LEU A 89 33.58 -41.70 6.60
N TYR A 90 34.91 -41.57 6.67
CA TYR A 90 35.81 -42.72 6.69
C TYR A 90 36.62 -42.81 7.98
N SER A 91 36.82 -41.69 8.66
CA SER A 91 37.56 -41.65 9.92
C SER A 91 36.65 -41.83 11.13
N GLU A 92 35.32 -41.71 10.96
CA GLU A 92 34.30 -41.69 12.02
C GLU A 92 34.58 -40.66 13.15
N ASN A 93 35.49 -39.72 12.91
CA ASN A 93 35.84 -38.68 13.86
C ASN A 93 34.70 -37.67 13.97
N GLU A 94 34.38 -37.27 15.20
CA GLU A 94 33.40 -36.25 15.48
C GLU A 94 34.01 -34.86 15.26
N VAL A 95 33.44 -34.10 14.33
CA VAL A 95 33.83 -32.71 14.07
C VAL A 95 32.69 -31.79 14.49
N SER A 96 32.95 -30.98 15.52
CA SER A 96 32.01 -30.00 16.03
C SER A 96 32.42 -28.59 15.62
N GLN A 97 31.50 -27.83 15.02
CA GLN A 97 31.70 -26.40 14.77
C GLN A 97 30.45 -25.58 15.12
N PRO A 98 30.61 -24.41 15.77
CA PRO A 98 29.52 -23.49 16.04
C PRO A 98 29.28 -22.57 14.83
N SER A 99 28.91 -23.16 13.69
CA SER A 99 28.75 -22.43 12.42
C SER A 99 27.58 -22.95 11.59
N GLU A 100 26.69 -22.05 11.19
CA GLU A 100 25.61 -22.34 10.23
C GLU A 100 26.17 -22.80 8.88
N ALA A 101 27.27 -22.19 8.44
CA ALA A 101 27.94 -22.56 7.19
C ALA A 101 28.37 -24.03 7.19
N PHE A 102 28.84 -24.54 8.34
CA PHE A 102 29.24 -25.94 8.49
C PHE A 102 28.05 -26.89 8.35
N GLU A 103 26.92 -26.59 9.00
CA GLU A 103 25.68 -27.35 8.82
C GLU A 103 25.22 -27.31 7.35
N LYS A 104 25.20 -26.13 6.72
CA LYS A 104 24.81 -25.96 5.30
C LYS A 104 25.62 -26.87 4.39
N VAL A 105 26.94 -26.92 4.55
CA VAL A 105 27.78 -27.73 3.67
C VAL A 105 27.55 -29.22 3.89
N CYS A 106 27.42 -29.66 5.14
CA CYS A 106 27.17 -31.07 5.44
C CYS A 106 25.81 -31.55 4.88
N VAL A 107 24.78 -30.70 4.93
CA VAL A 107 23.47 -31.02 4.34
C VAL A 107 23.55 -31.03 2.81
N LEU A 108 24.24 -30.07 2.19
CA LEU A 108 24.48 -30.05 0.74
C LEU A 108 25.26 -31.28 0.28
N PHE A 109 26.23 -31.73 1.08
CA PHE A 109 26.95 -32.97 0.86
C PHE A 109 26.00 -34.16 0.83
N ASN A 110 25.11 -34.29 1.82
CA ASN A 110 24.11 -35.36 1.87
C ASN A 110 23.11 -35.30 0.72
N LEU A 111 22.75 -34.10 0.25
CA LEU A 111 21.90 -33.92 -0.92
C LEU A 111 22.59 -34.47 -2.18
N ALA A 112 23.85 -34.11 -2.42
CA ALA A 112 24.63 -34.62 -3.55
C ALA A 112 24.90 -36.14 -3.44
N ALA A 113 25.17 -36.65 -2.24
CA ALA A 113 25.30 -38.07 -1.96
C ALA A 113 24.01 -38.83 -2.32
N CYS A 114 22.84 -38.33 -1.88
CA CYS A 114 21.53 -38.92 -2.22
C CYS A 114 21.29 -38.95 -3.74
N LEU A 115 21.64 -37.88 -4.46
CA LEU A 115 21.58 -37.86 -5.93
C LEU A 115 22.47 -38.90 -6.58
N SER A 116 23.66 -39.15 -6.04
CA SER A 116 24.57 -40.19 -6.56
C SER A 116 23.99 -41.61 -6.40
N HIS A 117 23.27 -41.87 -5.30
CA HIS A 117 22.56 -43.13 -5.08
C HIS A 117 21.39 -43.31 -6.04
N ILE A 118 20.53 -42.29 -6.19
CA ILE A 118 19.41 -42.33 -7.14
C ILE A 118 19.93 -42.50 -8.58
N ALA A 119 21.03 -41.85 -8.94
CA ALA A 119 21.63 -42.01 -10.26
C ALA A 119 22.14 -43.44 -10.49
N LYS A 120 22.72 -44.09 -9.48
CA LYS A 120 23.14 -45.50 -9.57
C LYS A 120 21.95 -46.41 -9.85
N ASP A 121 20.84 -46.23 -9.14
CA ASP A 121 19.63 -47.03 -9.34
C ASP A 121 19.04 -46.79 -10.74
N ASN A 122 18.95 -45.53 -11.19
CA ASN A 122 18.49 -45.19 -12.54
C ASN A 122 19.35 -45.82 -13.65
N VAL A 123 20.67 -45.95 -13.45
CA VAL A 123 21.56 -46.64 -14.41
C VAL A 123 21.25 -48.13 -14.46
N THR A 124 20.90 -48.77 -13.34
CA THR A 124 20.48 -50.18 -13.32
C THR A 124 19.13 -50.41 -14.00
N GLU A 125 18.25 -49.42 -13.98
CA GLU A 125 16.96 -49.42 -14.66
C GLU A 125 17.03 -48.97 -16.14
N HIS A 126 18.23 -48.73 -16.67
CA HIS A 126 18.47 -48.17 -18.02
C HIS A 126 17.87 -46.75 -18.26
N ASP A 127 17.51 -46.00 -17.22
CA ASP A 127 17.15 -44.58 -17.33
C ASP A 127 18.38 -43.66 -17.26
N TYR A 128 19.17 -43.69 -18.34
CA TYR A 128 20.36 -42.86 -18.46
C TYR A 128 20.08 -41.35 -18.51
N LYS A 129 18.85 -40.93 -18.84
CA LYS A 129 18.51 -39.50 -18.94
C LYS A 129 18.40 -38.90 -17.54
N SER A 130 17.64 -39.56 -16.66
CA SER A 130 17.48 -39.12 -15.27
C SER A 130 18.78 -39.30 -14.48
N ALA A 131 19.52 -40.40 -14.72
CA ALA A 131 20.85 -40.59 -14.14
C ALA A 131 21.83 -39.46 -14.52
N TYR A 132 21.88 -39.09 -15.80
CA TYR A 132 22.71 -37.98 -16.28
C TYR A 132 22.36 -36.66 -15.57
N HIS A 133 21.06 -36.35 -15.47
CA HIS A 133 20.61 -35.13 -14.82
C HIS A 133 21.00 -35.10 -13.33
N ASN A 134 20.72 -36.17 -12.59
CA ASN A 134 21.04 -36.25 -11.15
C ASN A 134 22.54 -36.13 -10.88
N LEU A 135 23.40 -36.75 -11.72
CA LEU A 135 24.86 -36.65 -11.59
C LEU A 135 25.37 -35.24 -11.92
N CYS A 136 24.82 -34.59 -12.94
CA CYS A 136 25.14 -33.20 -13.26
C CYS A 136 24.76 -32.23 -12.14
N CYS A 137 23.63 -32.46 -11.47
CA CYS A 137 23.20 -31.72 -10.29
C CYS A 137 24.12 -32.00 -9.08
N ALA A 138 24.45 -33.27 -8.81
CA ALA A 138 25.38 -33.63 -7.74
C ALA A 138 26.76 -32.98 -7.94
N ALA A 139 27.28 -32.99 -9.17
CA ALA A 139 28.54 -32.34 -9.52
C ALA A 139 28.52 -30.84 -9.24
N GLY A 140 27.42 -30.15 -9.58
CA GLY A 140 27.29 -28.73 -9.32
C GLY A 140 27.07 -28.36 -7.85
N ILE A 141 26.40 -29.21 -7.08
CA ILE A 141 26.26 -29.02 -5.62
C ILE A 141 27.62 -29.15 -4.93
N PHE A 142 28.43 -30.16 -5.29
CA PHE A 142 29.78 -30.30 -4.73
C PHE A 142 30.71 -29.13 -5.11
N ASP A 143 30.63 -28.66 -6.36
CA ASP A 143 31.39 -27.49 -6.82
C ASP A 143 31.01 -26.22 -6.04
N TYR A 144 29.71 -25.96 -5.92
CA TYR A 144 29.18 -24.85 -5.12
C TYR A 144 29.62 -24.94 -3.65
N ALA A 145 29.58 -26.13 -3.06
CA ALA A 145 30.04 -26.37 -1.70
C ALA A 145 31.53 -26.05 -1.53
N GLY A 146 32.37 -26.48 -2.48
CA GLY A 146 33.82 -26.27 -2.43
C GLY A 146 34.26 -24.81 -2.63
N THR A 147 33.47 -24.00 -3.36
CA THR A 147 33.81 -22.59 -3.63
C THR A 147 33.31 -21.61 -2.56
N ASN A 148 32.14 -21.87 -1.95
CA ASN A 148 31.51 -20.90 -1.03
C ASN A 148 31.93 -21.11 0.42
N PHE A 149 32.47 -22.28 0.78
CA PHE A 149 32.71 -22.66 2.18
C PHE A 149 34.16 -23.14 2.38
N ILE A 150 35.06 -22.19 2.62
CA ILE A 150 36.52 -22.40 2.56
C ILE A 150 37.11 -22.81 3.93
N TYR A 151 36.40 -22.61 5.05
CA TYR A 151 36.93 -22.78 6.41
C TYR A 151 36.36 -24.02 7.14
N THR A 152 36.29 -25.16 6.46
CA THR A 152 35.75 -26.39 7.06
C THR A 152 36.86 -27.23 7.71
N ALA A 153 36.62 -27.78 8.91
CA ALA A 153 37.63 -28.54 9.67
C ALA A 153 37.62 -30.05 9.39
N SER A 154 36.80 -30.51 8.44
CA SER A 154 36.68 -31.93 8.08
C SER A 154 37.20 -32.18 6.67
N ILE A 155 37.99 -33.23 6.49
CA ILE A 155 38.67 -33.56 5.23
C ILE A 155 37.65 -33.89 4.13
N ASP A 156 36.54 -34.55 4.49
CA ASP A 156 35.47 -34.89 3.54
C ASP A 156 34.74 -33.70 2.92
N VAL A 157 34.69 -32.58 3.65
CA VAL A 157 34.03 -31.34 3.26
C VAL A 157 35.05 -30.26 2.87
N ASP A 158 36.33 -30.60 2.79
CA ASP A 158 37.36 -29.70 2.31
C ASP A 158 37.19 -29.38 0.81
N SER A 159 37.62 -28.19 0.40
CA SER A 159 37.51 -27.71 -0.98
C SER A 159 38.18 -28.66 -1.98
N ARG A 160 39.33 -29.27 -1.62
CA ARG A 160 40.03 -30.23 -2.47
C ARG A 160 39.21 -31.50 -2.69
N THR A 161 38.62 -32.03 -1.63
CA THR A 161 37.81 -33.25 -1.66
C THR A 161 36.51 -33.04 -2.42
N LEU A 162 35.81 -31.93 -2.16
CA LEU A 162 34.57 -31.56 -2.85
C LEU A 162 34.79 -31.34 -4.36
N THR A 163 35.90 -30.69 -4.74
CA THR A 163 36.27 -30.51 -6.16
C THR A 163 36.51 -31.86 -6.83
N MET A 164 37.23 -32.77 -6.16
CA MET A 164 37.46 -34.13 -6.66
C MET A 164 36.14 -34.90 -6.82
N LEU A 165 35.23 -34.84 -5.84
CA LEU A 165 33.91 -35.46 -5.91
C LEU A 165 33.05 -34.86 -7.03
N SER A 166 33.09 -33.54 -7.24
CA SER A 166 32.41 -32.86 -8.35
C SER A 166 32.88 -33.41 -9.70
N GLU A 167 34.18 -33.55 -9.89
CA GLU A 167 34.76 -34.10 -11.12
C GLU A 167 34.43 -35.57 -11.33
N LEU A 168 34.41 -36.36 -10.25
CA LEU A 168 34.00 -37.76 -10.30
C LEU A 168 32.54 -37.90 -10.76
N MET A 169 31.62 -37.10 -10.20
CA MET A 169 30.21 -37.08 -10.61
C MET A 169 30.07 -36.64 -12.08
N LEU A 170 30.88 -35.68 -12.52
CA LEU A 170 30.90 -35.22 -13.91
C LEU A 170 31.41 -36.30 -14.88
N ALA A 171 32.43 -37.07 -14.48
CA ALA A 171 32.94 -38.20 -15.24
C ALA A 171 31.88 -39.29 -15.39
N GLN A 172 31.17 -39.61 -14.30
CA GLN A 172 30.03 -40.53 -14.32
C GLN A 172 28.87 -40.02 -15.18
N ALA A 173 28.55 -38.72 -15.15
CA ALA A 173 27.53 -38.14 -16.01
C ALA A 173 27.90 -38.27 -17.50
N GLN A 174 29.16 -37.94 -17.85
CA GLN A 174 29.64 -38.10 -19.22
C GLN A 174 29.58 -39.56 -19.68
N HIS A 175 29.86 -40.51 -18.79
CA HIS A 175 29.71 -41.94 -19.06
C HIS A 175 28.24 -42.35 -19.26
N CYS A 176 27.30 -41.87 -18.43
CA CYS A 176 25.86 -42.07 -18.64
C CYS A 176 25.40 -41.56 -20.02
N PHE A 177 25.88 -40.39 -20.43
CA PHE A 177 25.54 -39.83 -21.74
C PHE A 177 26.09 -40.69 -22.89
N PHE A 178 27.30 -41.23 -22.74
CA PHE A 178 27.85 -42.21 -23.67
C PHE A 178 26.99 -43.47 -23.76
N LEU A 179 26.59 -44.06 -22.63
CA LEU A 179 25.73 -45.26 -22.61
C LEU A 179 24.39 -45.00 -23.30
N LYS A 180 23.76 -43.85 -23.02
CA LYS A 180 22.54 -43.41 -23.71
C LYS A 180 22.75 -43.29 -25.22
N ALA A 181 23.86 -42.69 -25.64
CA ALA A 181 24.17 -42.51 -27.05
C ALA A 181 24.42 -43.86 -27.74
N LYS A 182 25.02 -44.83 -27.04
CA LYS A 182 25.30 -46.19 -27.53
C LYS A 182 24.02 -47.01 -27.77
N GLU A 183 22.97 -46.79 -26.97
CA GLU A 183 21.66 -47.45 -27.17
C GLU A 183 20.85 -46.88 -28.34
N SER A 184 21.17 -45.68 -28.81
CA SER A 184 20.44 -45.06 -29.91
C SER A 184 20.75 -45.75 -31.26
N PRO A 185 19.74 -46.10 -32.07
CA PRO A 185 19.94 -46.78 -33.34
C PRO A 185 20.64 -45.91 -34.41
N THR A 186 20.69 -44.59 -34.22
CA THR A 186 21.34 -43.63 -35.12
C THR A 186 22.70 -43.14 -34.62
N ALA A 187 23.35 -43.90 -33.73
CA ALA A 187 24.58 -43.47 -33.09
C ALA A 187 25.76 -43.39 -34.09
N ASN A 188 26.37 -42.21 -34.20
CA ASN A 188 27.59 -42.03 -34.97
C ASN A 188 28.81 -42.53 -34.16
N ALA A 189 29.50 -43.56 -34.66
CA ALA A 189 30.68 -44.15 -34.01
C ALA A 189 31.78 -43.12 -33.70
N GLY A 190 31.97 -42.10 -34.55
CA GLY A 190 32.93 -41.04 -34.33
C GLY A 190 32.53 -40.07 -33.20
N LEU A 191 31.24 -39.87 -32.96
CA LEU A 191 30.77 -39.12 -31.80
C LEU A 191 30.93 -39.94 -30.52
N LEU A 192 30.56 -41.22 -30.56
CA LEU A 192 30.71 -42.15 -29.43
C LEU A 192 32.16 -42.23 -28.93
N ALA A 193 33.12 -42.33 -29.85
CA ALA A 193 34.55 -42.35 -29.51
C ALA A 193 34.99 -41.06 -28.78
N LYS A 194 34.56 -39.89 -29.27
CA LYS A 194 34.87 -38.59 -28.64
C LYS A 194 34.26 -38.45 -27.25
N LEU A 195 33.02 -38.91 -27.08
CA LEU A 195 32.29 -38.88 -25.80
C LEU A 195 32.95 -39.81 -24.77
N ALA A 196 33.26 -41.05 -25.17
CA ALA A 196 33.94 -42.02 -24.30
C ALA A 196 35.36 -41.55 -23.94
N SER A 197 36.12 -41.01 -24.91
CA SER A 197 37.45 -40.45 -24.63
C SER A 197 37.39 -39.27 -23.66
N SER A 198 36.34 -38.44 -23.74
CA SER A 198 36.12 -37.38 -22.75
C SER A 198 35.87 -37.96 -21.34
N ALA A 199 35.09 -39.05 -21.23
CA ALA A 199 34.87 -39.71 -19.95
C ALA A 199 36.17 -40.31 -19.38
N VAL A 200 37.01 -40.93 -20.22
CA VAL A 200 38.33 -41.45 -19.81
C VAL A 200 39.21 -40.35 -19.23
N SER A 201 39.28 -39.19 -19.89
CA SER A 201 40.09 -38.06 -19.41
C SER A 201 39.62 -37.60 -18.04
N LEU A 202 38.31 -37.41 -17.86
CA LEU A 202 37.73 -36.95 -16.59
C LEU A 202 37.95 -37.97 -15.46
N TYR A 203 37.73 -39.26 -15.72
CA TYR A 203 37.99 -40.31 -14.72
C TYR A 203 39.48 -40.40 -14.35
N THR A 204 40.38 -40.23 -15.33
CA THR A 204 41.83 -40.29 -15.07
C THR A 204 42.25 -39.14 -14.14
N GLU A 205 41.75 -37.93 -14.39
CA GLU A 205 41.99 -36.76 -13.55
C GLU A 205 41.40 -36.94 -12.14
N SER A 206 40.14 -37.37 -12.04
CA SER A 206 39.50 -37.58 -10.74
C SER A 206 40.19 -38.66 -9.90
N ILE A 207 40.62 -39.77 -10.53
CA ILE A 207 41.37 -40.85 -9.84
C ILE A 207 42.74 -40.34 -9.38
N SER A 208 43.44 -39.54 -10.19
CA SER A 208 44.71 -38.95 -9.79
C SER A 208 44.55 -38.05 -8.56
N LYS A 209 43.49 -37.23 -8.52
CA LYS A 209 43.18 -36.37 -7.37
C LYS A 209 42.79 -37.19 -6.13
N LEU A 210 41.97 -38.23 -6.29
CA LEU A 210 41.61 -39.13 -5.20
C LEU A 210 42.83 -39.84 -4.61
N LYS A 211 43.75 -40.32 -5.45
CA LYS A 211 45.01 -40.95 -5.00
C LYS A 211 45.88 -39.99 -4.20
N ALA A 212 46.03 -38.76 -4.68
CA ALA A 212 46.79 -37.75 -3.95
C ALA A 212 46.20 -37.46 -2.56
N ILE A 213 44.86 -37.39 -2.44
CA ILE A 213 44.19 -37.23 -1.14
C ILE A 213 44.40 -38.46 -0.25
N TYR A 214 44.29 -39.66 -0.82
CA TYR A 214 44.50 -40.91 -0.07
C TYR A 214 45.93 -41.06 0.45
N ASP A 215 46.94 -40.72 -0.37
CA ASP A 215 48.35 -40.86 -0.02
C ASP A 215 48.81 -39.80 1.00
N GLU A 216 48.27 -38.58 0.94
CA GLU A 216 48.62 -37.47 1.84
C GLU A 216 47.86 -37.53 3.18
N GLU A 217 46.54 -37.77 3.13
CA GLU A 217 45.63 -37.61 4.28
C GLU A 217 45.03 -38.94 4.77
N GLY A 218 45.27 -40.06 4.06
CA GLY A 218 44.69 -41.36 4.41
C GLY A 218 43.17 -41.46 4.22
N TRP A 219 42.56 -40.49 3.53
CA TRP A 219 41.11 -40.37 3.37
C TRP A 219 40.62 -41.10 2.11
N GLY A 220 39.64 -42.00 2.29
CA GLY A 220 38.97 -42.72 1.20
C GLY A 220 38.98 -44.25 1.35
N ASP A 221 38.05 -44.91 0.67
CA ASP A 221 37.96 -46.38 0.66
C ASP A 221 38.80 -47.00 -0.47
N LYS A 222 39.70 -47.90 -0.09
CA LYS A 222 40.54 -48.67 -1.00
C LYS A 222 39.72 -49.50 -2.00
N GLN A 223 38.56 -50.01 -1.59
CA GLN A 223 37.67 -50.76 -2.48
C GLN A 223 37.07 -49.84 -3.57
N ASN A 224 36.57 -48.67 -3.19
CA ASN A 224 36.07 -47.66 -4.15
C ASN A 224 37.13 -47.24 -5.17
N MET A 225 38.38 -47.03 -4.74
CA MET A 225 39.48 -46.72 -5.65
C MET A 225 39.73 -47.84 -6.66
N GLN A 226 39.76 -49.11 -6.22
CA GLN A 226 39.90 -50.25 -7.13
C GLN A 226 38.73 -50.36 -8.11
N ASP A 227 37.51 -50.07 -7.68
CA ASP A 227 36.33 -50.12 -8.52
C ASP A 227 36.27 -48.96 -9.52
N LEU A 228 36.80 -47.78 -9.19
CA LEU A 228 37.06 -46.70 -10.16
C LEU A 228 38.09 -47.12 -11.20
N GLU A 229 39.21 -47.73 -10.80
CA GLU A 229 40.24 -48.18 -11.74
C GLU A 229 39.72 -49.26 -12.69
N LYS A 230 38.91 -50.19 -12.19
CA LYS A 230 38.21 -51.17 -13.04
C LYS A 230 37.26 -50.48 -14.01
N THR A 231 36.48 -49.50 -13.54
CA THR A 231 35.54 -48.75 -14.38
C THR A 231 36.29 -47.93 -15.45
N LEU A 232 37.40 -47.29 -15.10
CA LEU A 232 38.25 -46.59 -16.06
C LEU A 232 38.77 -47.53 -17.15
N LYS A 233 39.22 -48.75 -16.80
CA LYS A 233 39.65 -49.75 -17.80
C LYS A 233 38.53 -50.12 -18.76
N VAL A 234 37.31 -50.30 -18.25
CA VAL A 234 36.12 -50.58 -19.08
C VAL A 234 35.80 -49.42 -20.00
N VAL A 235 35.67 -48.20 -19.49
CA VAL A 235 35.37 -47.00 -20.30
C VAL A 235 36.47 -46.73 -21.33
N LYS A 236 37.73 -46.98 -20.97
CA LYS A 236 38.85 -46.89 -21.91
C LYS A 236 38.74 -47.94 -23.02
N ALA A 237 38.42 -49.19 -22.69
CA ALA A 237 38.17 -50.23 -23.70
C ALA A 237 37.03 -49.83 -24.65
N GLU A 238 35.91 -49.31 -24.11
CA GLU A 238 34.77 -48.86 -24.92
C GLU A 238 35.12 -47.68 -25.84
N ALA A 239 35.94 -46.74 -25.39
CA ALA A 239 36.43 -45.65 -26.22
C ALA A 239 37.26 -46.17 -27.41
N GLN A 240 38.14 -47.13 -27.18
CA GLN A 240 38.96 -47.74 -28.23
C GLN A 240 38.10 -48.55 -29.22
N LEU A 241 37.08 -49.27 -28.75
CA LEU A 241 36.16 -50.03 -29.61
C LEU A 241 35.29 -49.11 -30.49
N ALA A 242 34.80 -48.00 -29.93
CA ALA A 242 34.04 -47.00 -30.68
C ALA A 242 34.91 -46.33 -31.75
N GLN A 243 36.16 -45.99 -31.42
CA GLN A 243 37.12 -45.42 -32.37
C GLN A 243 37.49 -46.40 -33.48
N ALA A 244 37.71 -47.68 -33.16
CA ALA A 244 37.96 -48.71 -34.17
C ALA A 244 36.80 -48.82 -35.17
N THR A 245 35.56 -48.81 -34.68
CA THR A 245 34.35 -48.88 -35.52
C THR A 245 34.20 -47.64 -36.41
N TYR A 246 34.58 -46.46 -35.93
CA TYR A 246 34.64 -45.24 -36.73
C TYR A 246 35.73 -45.31 -37.83
N CYS A 247 36.92 -45.80 -37.49
CA CYS A 247 38.01 -45.95 -38.44
C CYS A 247 37.66 -46.95 -39.56
N GLU A 248 36.94 -48.03 -39.23
CA GLU A 248 36.42 -49.01 -40.19
C GLU A 248 35.33 -48.42 -41.10
N SER A 249 34.32 -47.75 -40.53
CA SER A 249 33.09 -47.39 -41.27
C SER A 249 33.18 -46.05 -42.00
N SER A 250 33.90 -45.08 -41.45
CA SER A 250 33.87 -43.69 -41.93
C SER A 250 35.23 -43.20 -42.45
N ALA A 251 36.33 -43.60 -41.80
CA ALA A 251 37.66 -43.15 -42.20
C ALA A 251 38.37 -44.09 -43.20
N GLN A 252 37.88 -45.33 -43.37
CA GLN A 252 38.51 -46.39 -44.17
C GLN A 252 39.99 -46.63 -43.82
N LYS A 253 40.36 -46.39 -42.56
CA LYS A 253 41.71 -46.56 -42.03
C LYS A 253 41.78 -47.85 -41.21
N TYR A 254 41.98 -48.96 -41.90
CA TYR A 254 41.93 -50.29 -41.30
C TYR A 254 43.16 -50.59 -40.45
N GLY A 255 44.32 -49.99 -40.76
CA GLY A 255 45.54 -50.12 -39.95
C GLY A 255 45.39 -49.50 -38.57
N GLU A 256 44.84 -48.28 -38.49
CA GLU A 256 44.50 -47.60 -37.22
C GLU A 256 43.45 -48.38 -36.43
N ALA A 257 42.42 -48.93 -37.10
CA ALA A 257 41.37 -49.72 -36.44
C ALA A 257 41.93 -50.97 -35.74
N ILE A 258 42.86 -51.70 -36.37
CA ILE A 258 43.50 -52.89 -35.78
C ILE A 258 44.29 -52.50 -34.51
N ALA A 259 45.02 -51.39 -34.53
CA ALA A 259 45.78 -50.92 -33.37
C ALA A 259 44.84 -50.58 -32.19
N HIS A 260 43.73 -49.89 -32.44
CA HIS A 260 42.71 -49.58 -31.43
C HIS A 260 42.07 -50.85 -30.85
N LEU A 261 41.75 -51.86 -31.68
CA LEU A 261 41.18 -53.12 -31.21
C LEU A 261 42.17 -53.95 -30.38
N GLN A 262 43.45 -53.97 -30.76
CA GLN A 262 44.50 -54.64 -29.98
C GLN A 262 44.66 -54.02 -28.59
N GLU A 263 44.56 -52.70 -28.48
CA GLU A 263 44.60 -52.01 -27.19
C GLU A 263 43.34 -52.26 -26.37
N ALA A 264 42.15 -52.26 -26.99
CA ALA A 264 40.91 -52.64 -26.32
C ALA A 264 40.99 -54.05 -25.72
N LYS A 265 41.54 -55.03 -26.45
CA LYS A 265 41.70 -56.41 -25.98
C LYS A 265 42.55 -56.53 -24.71
N LYS A 266 43.59 -55.70 -24.55
CA LYS A 266 44.44 -55.70 -23.33
C LYS A 266 43.68 -55.16 -22.11
N LEU A 267 42.71 -54.28 -22.33
CA LEU A 267 41.98 -53.56 -21.28
C LEU A 267 40.73 -54.32 -20.81
N VAL A 268 40.12 -55.13 -21.69
CA VAL A 268 38.95 -55.96 -21.36
C VAL A 268 39.32 -57.08 -20.39
N SER A 269 38.59 -57.15 -19.28
CA SER A 269 38.78 -58.19 -18.25
C SER A 269 37.89 -59.43 -18.47
N SER A 270 36.84 -59.32 -19.29
CA SER A 270 35.91 -60.42 -19.60
C SER A 270 36.48 -61.33 -20.69
N LYS A 271 36.57 -62.64 -20.42
CA LYS A 271 37.08 -63.63 -21.39
C LYS A 271 36.21 -63.74 -22.65
N GLY A 272 34.90 -63.53 -22.53
CA GLY A 272 33.96 -63.62 -23.66
C GLY A 272 34.12 -62.46 -24.64
N GLU A 273 34.10 -61.22 -24.14
CA GLU A 273 34.29 -60.01 -24.94
C GLU A 273 35.69 -59.96 -25.57
N ALA A 274 36.72 -60.43 -24.83
CA ALA A 274 38.07 -60.51 -25.35
C ALA A 274 38.19 -61.46 -26.56
N GLU A 275 37.43 -62.55 -26.60
CA GLU A 275 37.44 -63.49 -27.72
C GLU A 275 36.63 -62.95 -28.91
N GLU A 276 35.52 -62.26 -28.68
CA GLU A 276 34.77 -61.57 -29.74
C GLU A 276 35.64 -60.51 -30.43
N ILE A 277 36.34 -59.69 -29.65
CA ILE A 277 37.30 -58.70 -30.17
C ILE A 277 38.43 -59.41 -30.92
N ASN A 278 38.89 -60.57 -30.44
CA ASN A 278 39.95 -61.35 -31.09
C ASN A 278 39.51 -61.89 -32.46
N VAL A 279 38.25 -62.34 -32.58
CA VAL A 279 37.66 -62.77 -33.87
C VAL A 279 37.60 -61.58 -34.82
N ARG A 280 37.15 -60.41 -34.35
CA ARG A 280 37.10 -59.18 -35.16
C ARG A 280 38.49 -58.73 -35.62
N ILE A 281 39.50 -58.78 -34.74
CA ILE A 281 40.90 -58.49 -35.08
C ILE A 281 41.38 -59.44 -36.18
N LYS A 282 41.18 -60.77 -36.04
CA LYS A 282 41.62 -61.75 -37.04
C LYS A 282 40.96 -61.51 -38.40
N ALA A 283 39.67 -61.17 -38.42
CA ALA A 283 38.95 -60.86 -39.65
C ALA A 283 39.50 -59.58 -40.32
N LEU A 284 39.73 -58.52 -39.54
CA LEU A 284 40.25 -57.26 -40.06
C LEU A 284 41.70 -57.35 -40.51
N VAL A 285 42.56 -58.08 -39.79
CA VAL A 285 43.94 -58.35 -40.20
C VAL A 285 43.94 -59.13 -41.53
N ARG A 286 43.13 -60.19 -41.64
CA ARG A 286 42.98 -60.93 -42.89
C ARG A 286 42.53 -60.04 -44.04
N ASN A 287 41.56 -59.16 -43.82
CA ASN A 287 41.09 -58.23 -44.86
C ASN A 287 42.13 -57.16 -45.19
N ASN A 288 42.87 -56.67 -44.19
CA ASN A 288 43.95 -55.71 -44.40
C ASN A 288 45.08 -56.32 -45.22
N ASP A 289 45.48 -57.56 -44.93
CA ASP A 289 46.56 -58.26 -45.63
C ASP A 289 46.16 -58.68 -47.07
N LEU A 290 44.87 -58.89 -47.34
CA LEU A 290 44.38 -59.33 -48.65
C LEU A 290 43.90 -58.18 -49.55
N ILE A 291 43.35 -57.11 -48.97
CA ILE A 291 42.60 -56.07 -49.70
C ILE A 291 43.24 -54.70 -49.51
N TYR A 292 43.42 -54.23 -48.26
CA TYR A 292 43.67 -52.81 -47.99
C TYR A 292 45.13 -52.40 -47.88
N HIS A 293 46.01 -53.29 -47.40
CA HIS A 293 47.44 -53.07 -47.19
C HIS A 293 47.78 -51.78 -46.41
N ASP A 294 46.91 -51.39 -45.47
CA ASP A 294 47.11 -50.19 -44.66
C ASP A 294 48.16 -50.44 -43.56
N ARG A 295 48.97 -49.42 -43.25
CA ARG A 295 50.04 -49.55 -42.26
C ARG A 295 49.45 -49.54 -40.85
N ILE A 296 49.78 -50.56 -40.06
CA ILE A 296 49.40 -50.61 -38.64
C ILE A 296 50.33 -49.68 -37.85
N PRO A 297 49.82 -48.60 -37.24
CA PRO A 297 50.64 -47.69 -36.45
C PRO A 297 51.06 -48.36 -35.13
N ALA A 298 52.32 -48.16 -34.72
CA ALA A 298 52.86 -48.69 -33.46
C ALA A 298 52.39 -47.92 -32.23
N VAL A 299 51.98 -46.66 -32.40
CA VAL A 299 51.40 -45.80 -31.36
C VAL A 299 49.98 -45.44 -31.78
N VAL A 300 49.03 -45.70 -30.90
CA VAL A 300 47.61 -45.42 -31.13
C VAL A 300 47.39 -43.91 -31.16
N PRO A 301 46.78 -43.34 -32.22
CA PRO A 301 46.48 -41.91 -32.28
C PRO A 301 45.51 -41.47 -31.17
N GLU A 302 45.76 -40.28 -30.61
CA GLU A 302 44.88 -39.71 -29.58
C GLU A 302 43.50 -39.36 -30.14
N ILE A 303 42.46 -39.73 -29.39
CA ILE A 303 41.08 -39.47 -29.74
C ILE A 303 40.70 -38.07 -29.28
N LYS A 304 40.19 -37.23 -30.19
CA LYS A 304 39.67 -35.90 -29.83
C LYS A 304 38.55 -36.04 -28.80
N THR A 305 38.55 -35.24 -27.76
CA THR A 305 37.51 -35.28 -26.71
C THR A 305 36.37 -34.31 -27.02
N THR A 306 35.17 -34.62 -26.56
CA THR A 306 34.02 -33.69 -26.59
C THR A 306 33.25 -33.84 -25.30
N GLN A 307 33.35 -32.84 -24.42
CA GLN A 307 32.65 -32.83 -23.14
C GLN A 307 31.24 -32.27 -23.33
N THR A 308 30.23 -33.02 -22.90
CA THR A 308 28.82 -32.62 -22.95
C THR A 308 28.25 -32.38 -21.56
N ALA A 309 28.74 -33.13 -20.57
CA ALA A 309 28.39 -32.96 -19.18
C ALA A 309 28.77 -31.56 -18.67
N LYS A 310 27.82 -30.88 -18.03
CA LYS A 310 27.99 -29.58 -17.37
C LYS A 310 27.53 -29.70 -15.91
N ARG A 311 28.15 -28.90 -15.05
CA ARG A 311 27.70 -28.72 -13.66
C ARG A 311 26.41 -27.90 -13.67
N LEU A 312 25.36 -28.42 -13.03
CA LEU A 312 24.05 -27.74 -12.95
C LEU A 312 23.89 -27.07 -11.59
N LEU A 313 23.14 -25.96 -11.56
CA LEU A 313 22.89 -25.25 -10.30
C LEU A 313 21.80 -25.99 -9.50
N MET A 314 21.81 -25.82 -8.17
CA MET A 314 20.82 -26.44 -7.27
C MET A 314 19.36 -26.09 -7.64
N LYS A 315 19.12 -24.91 -8.22
CA LYS A 315 17.80 -24.47 -8.71
C LYS A 315 17.29 -25.28 -9.90
N ASP A 316 18.18 -25.93 -10.64
CA ASP A 316 17.84 -26.69 -11.84
C ASP A 316 17.44 -28.14 -11.52
N LEU A 317 17.43 -28.53 -10.23
CA LEU A 317 17.10 -29.89 -9.79
C LEU A 317 15.61 -30.25 -9.99
N TYR A 318 14.72 -29.28 -9.82
CA TYR A 318 13.28 -29.44 -10.04
C TYR A 318 12.77 -28.37 -11.02
N PRO A 319 11.77 -28.69 -11.86
CA PRO A 319 11.00 -27.66 -12.55
C PRO A 319 10.41 -26.67 -11.54
N GLN A 320 10.37 -25.38 -11.88
CA GLN A 320 9.96 -24.29 -10.98
C GLN A 320 8.61 -24.55 -10.29
N GLU A 321 7.63 -25.13 -11.01
CA GLU A 321 6.31 -25.48 -10.48
C GLU A 321 6.36 -26.56 -9.38
N SER A 322 7.26 -27.53 -9.50
CA SER A 322 7.43 -28.59 -8.48
C SER A 322 8.19 -28.09 -7.26
N MET A 323 9.00 -27.05 -7.41
CA MET A 323 9.79 -26.47 -6.33
C MET A 323 8.91 -25.86 -5.24
N GLU A 324 7.88 -25.10 -5.63
CA GLU A 324 6.94 -24.49 -4.68
C GLU A 324 6.18 -25.56 -3.87
N SER A 325 5.77 -26.66 -4.52
CA SER A 325 5.09 -27.78 -3.85
C SER A 325 6.00 -28.55 -2.89
N ILE A 326 7.30 -28.65 -3.17
CA ILE A 326 8.25 -29.43 -2.35
C ILE A 326 8.75 -28.61 -1.16
N VAL A 327 9.10 -27.35 -1.39
CA VAL A 327 9.62 -26.43 -0.36
C VAL A 327 8.51 -26.05 0.62
N GLY A 328 7.30 -25.81 0.11
CA GLY A 328 6.18 -25.29 0.87
C GLY A 328 6.37 -23.83 1.26
N GLN A 329 5.48 -23.32 2.13
CA GLN A 329 5.61 -21.99 2.68
C GLN A 329 6.85 -21.89 3.58
N ASP A 330 7.48 -20.72 3.56
CA ASP A 330 8.57 -20.38 4.48
C ASP A 330 8.07 -20.37 5.93
N ILE A 331 8.76 -21.15 6.78
CA ILE A 331 8.44 -21.33 8.20
C ILE A 331 8.57 -20.01 8.96
N PHE A 332 9.51 -19.16 8.54
CA PHE A 332 9.84 -17.91 9.21
C PHE A 332 9.36 -16.68 8.44
N ALA A 333 8.41 -16.82 7.51
CA ALA A 333 7.86 -15.69 6.74
C ALA A 333 7.30 -14.54 7.59
N ARG A 334 6.90 -14.84 8.84
CA ARG A 334 6.38 -13.85 9.81
C ARG A 334 7.49 -13.14 10.59
N VAL A 335 8.71 -13.67 10.57
CA VAL A 335 9.89 -13.07 11.19
C VAL A 335 10.47 -12.10 10.16
N VAL A 336 10.58 -10.83 10.53
CA VAL A 336 11.11 -9.78 9.65
C VAL A 336 12.36 -9.20 10.31
N PRO A 337 13.55 -9.29 9.68
CA PRO A 337 14.78 -8.76 10.24
C PRO A 337 14.65 -7.30 10.71
N LEU A 338 15.39 -6.92 11.75
CA LEU A 338 15.40 -5.54 12.24
C LEU A 338 15.82 -4.55 11.14
N GLU A 339 16.81 -4.92 10.32
CA GLU A 339 17.26 -4.12 9.18
C GLU A 339 16.14 -3.86 8.16
N VAL A 340 15.22 -4.82 7.99
CA VAL A 340 14.04 -4.65 7.14
C VAL A 340 12.99 -3.78 7.82
N HIS A 341 12.82 -3.89 9.14
CA HIS A 341 11.96 -2.98 9.90
C HIS A 341 12.45 -1.53 9.86
N GLU A 342 13.75 -1.28 10.01
CA GLU A 342 14.34 0.04 9.88
C GLU A 342 14.09 0.62 8.49
N LYS A 343 14.41 -0.15 7.44
CA LYS A 343 14.19 0.26 6.04
C LYS A 343 12.71 0.42 5.68
N SER A 344 11.83 -0.43 6.20
CA SER A 344 10.38 -0.30 6.04
C SER A 344 9.84 0.94 6.77
N SER A 345 10.43 1.30 7.91
CA SER A 345 10.11 2.52 8.65
C SER A 345 10.55 3.76 7.88
N LEU A 346 11.77 3.75 7.33
CA LEU A 346 12.26 4.80 6.43
C LEU A 346 11.37 4.95 5.19
N TYR A 347 10.99 3.85 4.55
CA TYR A 347 10.07 3.90 3.41
C TYR A 347 8.69 4.44 3.80
N SER A 348 8.18 4.06 4.97
CA SER A 348 6.92 4.59 5.50
C SER A 348 7.01 6.10 5.75
N GLU A 349 8.15 6.59 6.25
CA GLU A 349 8.43 8.01 6.40
C GLU A 349 8.48 8.73 5.04
N MET A 350 9.19 8.17 4.05
CA MET A 350 9.23 8.71 2.69
C MET A 350 7.85 8.76 2.04
N LYS A 351 7.03 7.71 2.20
CA LYS A 351 5.63 7.67 1.72
C LYS A 351 4.79 8.76 2.39
N MET A 352 4.95 8.96 3.70
CA MET A 352 4.23 9.98 4.45
C MET A 352 4.67 11.39 4.05
N GLN A 353 5.96 11.62 3.84
CA GLN A 353 6.48 12.89 3.36
C GLN A 353 5.95 13.20 1.95
N PHE A 354 5.97 12.21 1.05
CA PHE A 354 5.42 12.34 -0.29
C PHE A 354 3.91 12.64 -0.28
N LEU A 355 3.14 11.93 0.54
CA LEU A 355 1.70 12.18 0.69
C LEU A 355 1.42 13.60 1.23
N ARG A 356 2.20 14.06 2.22
CA ARG A 356 2.08 15.41 2.77
C ARG A 356 2.35 16.47 1.72
N GLU A 357 3.40 16.31 0.91
CA GLU A 357 3.72 17.26 -0.16
C GLU A 357 2.59 17.38 -1.18
N GLN A 358 2.00 16.25 -1.59
CA GLN A 358 0.88 16.26 -2.54
C GLN A 358 -0.42 16.81 -1.93
N GLN A 359 -0.66 16.52 -0.66
CA GLN A 359 -1.80 17.08 0.08
C GLN A 359 -1.67 18.60 0.24
N GLU A 360 -0.49 19.08 0.63
CA GLU A 360 -0.19 20.51 0.77
C GLU A 360 -0.41 21.25 -0.57
N LYS A 361 0.10 20.72 -1.69
CA LYS A 361 -0.15 21.31 -3.03
C LYS A 361 -1.64 21.45 -3.35
N SER A 362 -2.45 20.45 -2.97
CA SER A 362 -3.90 20.48 -3.19
C SER A 362 -4.63 21.42 -2.24
N GLU A 363 -4.21 21.48 -0.97
CA GLU A 363 -4.78 22.40 0.02
C GLU A 363 -4.51 23.85 -0.35
N ILE A 364 -3.26 24.19 -0.71
CA ILE A 364 -2.89 25.52 -1.20
C ILE A 364 -3.77 25.91 -2.39
N ALA A 365 -3.88 25.03 -3.39
CA ALA A 365 -4.72 25.32 -4.55
C ALA A 365 -6.23 25.37 -4.23
N GLY A 366 -6.69 24.65 -3.21
CA GLY A 366 -8.05 24.77 -2.68
C GLY A 366 -8.31 26.12 -2.02
N MET A 367 -7.37 26.56 -1.18
CA MET A 367 -7.41 27.88 -0.54
C MET A 367 -7.36 29.01 -1.57
N GLU A 368 -6.47 28.93 -2.57
CA GLU A 368 -6.40 29.89 -3.68
C GLU A 368 -7.75 30.01 -4.41
N LEU A 369 -8.42 28.88 -4.68
CA LEU A 369 -9.73 28.86 -5.32
C LEU A 369 -10.79 29.53 -4.44
N THR A 370 -10.87 29.17 -3.15
CA THR A 370 -11.86 29.73 -2.23
C THR A 370 -11.67 31.23 -2.07
N SER A 371 -10.44 31.69 -1.84
CA SER A 371 -10.13 33.12 -1.72
C SER A 371 -10.42 33.89 -3.01
N ALA A 372 -10.17 33.30 -4.18
CA ALA A 372 -10.51 33.92 -5.45
C ALA A 372 -12.03 34.00 -5.68
N LEU A 373 -12.79 32.96 -5.32
CA LEU A 373 -14.25 32.96 -5.40
C LEU A 373 -14.89 33.95 -4.42
N GLU A 374 -14.35 34.05 -3.19
CA GLU A 374 -14.76 35.05 -2.19
C GLU A 374 -14.47 36.47 -2.67
N PHE A 375 -13.29 36.71 -3.24
CA PHE A 375 -12.94 38.01 -3.82
C PHE A 375 -13.92 38.42 -4.95
N MET A 376 -14.32 37.47 -5.80
CA MET A 376 -15.32 37.69 -6.84
C MET A 376 -16.77 37.66 -6.31
N LYS A 377 -16.97 37.34 -5.03
CA LYS A 377 -18.28 37.10 -4.39
C LYS A 377 -19.16 36.13 -5.19
N LEU A 378 -18.54 35.12 -5.80
CA LEU A 378 -19.23 34.06 -6.53
C LEU A 378 -19.49 32.88 -5.58
N PRO A 379 -20.62 32.16 -5.70
CA PRO A 379 -21.69 32.29 -6.68
C PRO A 379 -22.79 33.30 -6.30
N ALA A 380 -22.74 33.88 -5.10
CA ALA A 380 -23.80 34.75 -4.57
C ALA A 380 -24.12 35.95 -5.47
N SER A 381 -23.12 36.51 -6.14
CA SER A 381 -23.33 37.62 -7.08
C SER A 381 -24.07 37.18 -8.34
N ILE A 382 -23.91 35.93 -8.79
CA ILE A 382 -24.66 35.40 -9.94
C ILE A 382 -26.14 35.23 -9.57
N SER A 383 -26.44 34.63 -8.41
CA SER A 383 -27.82 34.49 -7.96
C SER A 383 -28.50 35.85 -7.75
N LYS A 384 -27.75 36.82 -7.19
CA LYS A 384 -28.23 38.19 -7.01
C LYS A 384 -28.49 38.95 -8.31
N LEU A 385 -27.70 38.70 -9.36
CA LEU A 385 -27.90 39.29 -10.68
C LEU A 385 -29.03 38.61 -11.47
N ARG A 386 -29.35 37.34 -11.15
CA ARG A 386 -30.41 36.56 -11.81
C ARG A 386 -31.79 36.82 -11.21
N GLN A 387 -31.88 37.12 -9.91
CA GLN A 387 -33.16 37.37 -9.25
C GLN A 387 -33.74 38.72 -9.64
N PRO A 388 -35.01 38.78 -10.09
CA PRO A 388 -35.69 40.06 -10.31
C PRO A 388 -35.79 40.84 -9.00
N ILE A 389 -35.73 42.17 -9.09
CA ILE A 389 -35.83 43.10 -7.94
C ILE A 389 -37.13 42.89 -7.13
N SER A 390 -38.14 42.24 -7.72
CA SER A 390 -39.42 41.90 -7.07
C SER A 390 -39.30 40.98 -5.85
N GLU A 391 -38.26 40.15 -5.74
CA GLU A 391 -38.06 39.31 -4.54
C GLU A 391 -37.47 40.11 -3.36
N ILE A 392 -36.79 41.24 -3.61
CA ILE A 392 -36.39 42.17 -2.54
C ILE A 392 -37.61 42.94 -2.02
N ALA A 393 -38.70 43.01 -2.79
CA ALA A 393 -39.97 43.57 -2.37
C ALA A 393 -40.84 42.56 -1.58
N GLU A 394 -40.37 41.31 -1.38
CA GLU A 394 -41.00 40.41 -0.43
C GLU A 394 -40.55 40.72 1.01
N VAL A 395 -41.54 40.84 1.90
CA VAL A 395 -41.34 41.20 3.30
C VAL A 395 -40.42 40.18 3.99
N PRO A 396 -39.34 40.61 4.68
CA PRO A 396 -38.45 39.71 5.39
C PRO A 396 -39.20 38.82 6.39
N PRO A 397 -38.77 37.56 6.57
CA PRO A 397 -39.44 36.60 7.45
C PRO A 397 -39.58 37.11 8.88
N ASP A 398 -38.57 37.81 9.40
CA ASP A 398 -38.57 38.45 10.72
C ASP A 398 -39.74 39.44 10.88
N VAL A 399 -39.99 40.28 9.86
CA VAL A 399 -41.06 41.29 9.88
C VAL A 399 -42.44 40.62 9.76
N SER A 400 -42.53 39.52 9.02
CA SER A 400 -43.74 38.68 8.94
C SER A 400 -44.04 38.00 10.28
N GLU A 401 -43.02 37.50 10.97
CA GLU A 401 -43.15 36.93 12.32
C GLU A 401 -43.58 38.00 13.34
N TRP A 402 -42.99 39.21 13.30
CA TRP A 402 -43.42 40.34 14.13
C TRP A 402 -44.88 40.71 13.86
N SER A 403 -45.30 40.77 12.60
CA SER A 403 -46.70 41.02 12.22
C SER A 403 -47.65 39.95 12.76
N VAL A 404 -47.26 38.66 12.74
CA VAL A 404 -48.03 37.56 13.33
C VAL A 404 -48.11 37.66 14.85
N MET A 405 -47.00 37.99 15.51
CA MET A 405 -46.97 38.16 16.96
C MET A 405 -47.83 39.33 17.42
N VAL A 406 -47.77 40.47 16.72
CA VAL A 406 -48.61 41.65 17.03
C VAL A 406 -50.09 41.36 16.75
N SER A 407 -50.42 40.63 15.68
CA SER A 407 -51.81 40.32 15.32
C SER A 407 -52.44 39.23 16.19
N SER A 408 -51.67 38.25 16.65
CA SER A 408 -52.12 37.13 17.51
C SER A 408 -52.15 37.46 18.99
N SER A 409 -51.40 38.46 19.44
CA SER A 409 -51.38 38.86 20.84
C SER A 409 -52.74 39.46 21.27
N PRO A 410 -53.26 39.17 22.48
CA PRO A 410 -54.52 39.72 22.99
C PRO A 410 -54.54 41.26 23.02
N SER A 411 -53.34 41.86 23.00
CA SER A 411 -53.03 43.29 22.94
C SER A 411 -52.85 43.77 21.49
N ASN A 412 -53.77 43.43 20.60
CA ASN A 412 -53.80 43.95 19.23
C ASN A 412 -54.07 45.49 19.27
N PRO A 413 -53.41 46.34 18.47
CA PRO A 413 -53.68 47.79 18.43
C PRO A 413 -55.16 48.13 18.19
N ALA A 414 -55.92 47.30 17.47
CA ALA A 414 -57.37 47.47 17.29
C ALA A 414 -58.21 47.20 18.57
N LYS A 415 -57.61 46.54 19.58
CA LYS A 415 -58.23 46.19 20.88
C LYS A 415 -57.55 46.87 22.08
N LEU A 416 -56.35 47.40 21.91
CA LEU A 416 -55.72 48.37 22.81
C LEU A 416 -56.54 49.67 22.74
N LYS A 417 -57.68 49.70 23.42
CA LYS A 417 -58.29 50.97 23.79
C LYS A 417 -57.25 51.74 24.60
N LYS A 418 -57.13 53.05 24.33
CA LYS A 418 -56.32 54.00 25.12
C LYS A 418 -56.34 53.58 26.59
N PRO A 419 -55.19 53.27 27.20
CA PRO A 419 -55.21 52.74 28.55
C PRO A 419 -55.81 53.81 29.48
N ASN A 420 -56.97 53.50 30.05
CA ASN A 420 -57.73 54.39 30.94
C ASN A 420 -57.11 54.40 32.34
N PHE A 421 -55.81 54.71 32.44
CA PHE A 421 -55.09 54.78 33.71
C PHE A 421 -55.73 55.79 34.67
N ASP A 422 -56.36 56.85 34.13
CA ASP A 422 -57.12 57.83 34.89
C ASP A 422 -58.29 57.24 35.69
N GLU A 423 -59.03 56.28 35.12
CA GLU A 423 -60.16 55.63 35.80
C GLU A 423 -59.70 54.73 36.95
N ASN A 424 -58.63 53.93 36.73
CA ASN A 424 -58.06 53.07 37.76
C ASN A 424 -57.51 53.89 38.95
N ARG A 425 -56.87 55.03 38.65
CA ARG A 425 -56.41 55.97 39.68
C ARG A 425 -57.59 56.57 40.47
N GLN A 426 -58.66 56.98 39.78
CA GLN A 426 -59.85 57.52 40.44
C GLN A 426 -60.53 56.49 41.34
N ARG A 427 -60.55 55.21 40.94
CA ARG A 427 -61.10 54.11 41.73
C ARG A 427 -60.33 53.91 43.03
N VAL A 428 -59.01 53.82 42.97
CA VAL A 428 -58.14 53.76 44.16
C VAL A 428 -58.32 54.99 45.07
N LEU A 429 -58.35 56.20 44.49
CA LEU A 429 -58.52 57.44 45.25
C LEU A 429 -59.89 57.52 45.93
N SER A 430 -60.94 57.00 45.29
CA SER A 430 -62.29 56.93 45.88
C SER A 430 -62.35 55.96 47.07
N LEU A 431 -61.70 54.80 46.96
CA LEU A 431 -61.54 53.83 48.06
C LEU A 431 -60.76 54.46 49.22
N LEU A 432 -59.66 55.15 48.94
CA LEU A 432 -58.87 55.85 49.96
C LEU A 432 -59.63 56.97 50.67
N LYS A 433 -60.47 57.73 49.95
CA LYS A 433 -61.33 58.77 50.54
C LYS A 433 -62.40 58.17 51.46
N SER A 434 -62.96 57.02 51.08
CA SER A 434 -63.96 56.34 51.92
C SER A 434 -63.39 55.84 53.26
N GLN A 435 -62.07 55.65 53.37
CA GLN A 435 -61.39 55.13 54.56
C GLN A 435 -60.74 56.19 55.47
N GLN A 436 -60.86 57.49 55.17
CA GLN A 436 -60.29 58.58 56.00
C GLN A 436 -60.88 58.71 57.42
N ASN A 437 -61.92 57.93 57.77
CA ASN A 437 -62.59 58.00 59.08
C ASN A 437 -62.03 57.04 60.15
N VAL A 438 -61.03 56.19 59.86
CA VAL A 438 -60.42 55.28 60.85
C VAL A 438 -59.06 55.82 61.29
N GLN A 439 -58.97 56.36 62.52
CA GLN A 439 -57.76 56.97 63.07
C GLN A 439 -56.93 55.96 63.88
N THR A 440 -56.05 55.22 63.20
CA THR A 440 -54.87 54.59 63.81
C THR A 440 -53.60 55.12 63.14
N THR A 441 -52.58 55.45 63.93
CA THR A 441 -51.31 56.07 63.46
C THR A 441 -50.58 55.24 62.41
N GLY A 442 -50.73 53.90 62.44
CA GLY A 442 -50.21 52.99 61.41
C GLY A 442 -50.99 52.95 60.09
N ALA A 443 -52.28 53.32 60.09
CA ALA A 443 -53.06 53.43 58.86
C ALA A 443 -52.70 54.70 58.07
N ILE A 444 -52.33 55.79 58.76
CA ILE A 444 -51.94 57.07 58.14
C ILE A 444 -50.61 56.95 57.38
N THR A 445 -49.62 56.22 57.92
CA THR A 445 -48.34 55.98 57.23
C THR A 445 -48.53 55.09 55.99
N ASN A 446 -49.39 54.07 56.08
CA ASN A 446 -49.75 53.22 54.94
C ASN A 446 -50.52 53.99 53.85
N ILE A 447 -51.46 54.87 54.24
CA ILE A 447 -52.17 55.77 53.31
C ILE A 447 -51.19 56.72 52.61
N HIS A 448 -50.21 57.25 53.34
CA HIS A 448 -49.20 58.14 52.75
C HIS A 448 -48.28 57.39 51.77
N ALA A 449 -47.87 56.16 52.12
CA ALA A 449 -47.09 55.29 51.22
C ALA A 449 -47.88 54.92 49.94
N ILE A 450 -49.19 54.66 50.04
CA ILE A 450 -50.04 54.41 48.87
C ILE A 450 -50.18 55.67 48.00
N LYS A 451 -50.34 56.85 48.60
CA LYS A 451 -50.37 58.13 47.85
C LYS A 451 -49.05 58.43 47.15
N GLN A 452 -47.91 58.18 47.81
CA GLN A 452 -46.58 58.37 47.21
C GLN A 452 -46.37 57.39 46.04
N SER A 453 -46.82 56.15 46.18
CA SER A 453 -46.81 55.14 45.12
C SER A 453 -47.69 55.54 43.92
N LEU A 454 -48.84 56.18 44.18
CA LEU A 454 -49.72 56.70 43.14
C LEU A 454 -49.08 57.85 42.35
N ILE A 455 -48.36 58.76 43.02
CA ILE A 455 -47.64 59.87 42.35
C ILE A 455 -46.51 59.34 41.46
N ALA A 456 -45.78 58.31 41.93
CA ALA A 456 -44.76 57.65 41.13
C ALA A 456 -45.36 56.94 39.90
N ALA A 457 -46.50 56.27 40.07
CA ALA A 457 -47.23 55.64 38.97
C ALA A 457 -47.69 56.65 37.91
N THR A 458 -48.17 57.83 38.30
CA THR A 458 -48.60 58.87 37.34
C THR A 458 -47.48 59.29 36.38
N LYS A 459 -46.23 59.39 36.85
CA LYS A 459 -45.09 59.71 35.98
C LYS A 459 -44.83 58.60 34.96
N SER A 460 -44.85 57.35 35.42
CA SER A 460 -44.68 56.17 34.57
C SER A 460 -45.82 56.03 33.54
N ASP A 461 -47.07 56.33 33.93
CA ASP A 461 -48.22 56.31 33.04
C ASP A 461 -48.09 57.35 31.92
N THR A 462 -47.63 58.57 32.23
CA THR A 462 -47.43 59.63 31.23
C THR A 462 -46.33 59.29 30.23
N GLU A 463 -45.27 58.61 30.67
CA GLU A 463 -44.20 58.13 29.81
C GLU A 463 -44.69 57.01 28.89
N LEU A 464 -45.45 56.03 29.43
CA LEU A 464 -46.07 54.96 28.63
C LEU A 464 -47.08 55.49 27.62
N GLN A 465 -47.83 56.54 27.96
CA GLN A 465 -48.79 57.17 27.05
C GLN A 465 -48.10 57.89 25.90
N LEU A 466 -46.99 58.59 26.15
CA LEU A 466 -46.21 59.25 25.11
C LEU A 466 -45.59 58.23 24.13
N MET A 467 -45.05 57.13 24.67
CA MET A 467 -44.52 56.02 23.86
C MET A 467 -45.62 55.37 23.02
N TYR A 468 -46.83 55.21 23.56
CA TYR A 468 -47.98 54.66 22.83
C TYR A 468 -48.43 55.56 21.67
N ASP A 469 -48.53 56.88 21.90
CA ASP A 469 -49.02 57.83 20.89
C ASP A 469 -48.07 57.98 19.69
N GLN A 470 -46.76 57.85 19.88
CA GLN A 470 -45.75 57.93 18.79
C GLN A 470 -45.75 56.72 17.86
N MET A 471 -46.39 55.65 18.29
CA MET A 471 -46.04 54.30 17.87
C MET A 471 -47.26 53.54 17.34
N ILE A 472 -48.46 53.94 17.75
CA ILE A 472 -49.71 53.36 17.27
C ILE A 472 -49.83 53.38 15.75
N ASP A 473 -49.30 54.40 15.07
CA ASP A 473 -49.38 54.54 13.62
C ASP A 473 -48.53 53.46 12.89
N THR A 474 -47.29 53.23 13.33
CA THR A 474 -46.37 52.25 12.72
C THR A 474 -46.77 50.81 13.05
N VAL A 475 -47.29 50.57 14.26
CA VAL A 475 -47.81 49.26 14.68
C VAL A 475 -49.12 48.91 14.00
N THR A 476 -49.97 49.91 13.72
CA THR A 476 -51.21 49.69 12.97
C THR A 476 -50.89 49.26 11.53
N ILE A 477 -49.83 49.81 10.94
CA ILE A 477 -49.32 49.35 9.63
C ILE A 477 -48.73 47.94 9.74
N LEU A 478 -48.02 47.62 10.83
CA LEU A 478 -47.47 46.28 11.10
C LEU A 478 -48.55 45.20 11.33
N ALA A 479 -49.69 45.58 11.91
CA ALA A 479 -50.82 44.68 12.16
C ALA A 479 -51.64 44.37 10.90
N ASP A 480 -51.70 45.30 9.94
CA ASP A 480 -52.40 45.12 8.67
C ASP A 480 -51.47 44.53 7.60
N ARG A 481 -51.38 43.18 7.54
CA ARG A 481 -50.62 42.42 6.52
C ARG A 481 -50.70 42.96 5.07
N PRO A 482 -51.88 43.26 4.50
CA PRO A 482 -51.95 43.72 3.10
C PRO A 482 -51.41 45.14 2.91
N LYS A 483 -51.48 46.00 3.93
CA LYS A 483 -50.92 47.37 3.88
C LYS A 483 -49.42 47.37 4.06
N LEU A 484 -48.90 46.48 4.90
CA LEU A 484 -47.46 46.31 5.08
C LEU A 484 -46.79 45.89 3.77
N GLN A 485 -47.40 44.95 3.04
CA GLN A 485 -46.89 44.52 1.73
C GLN A 485 -46.96 45.65 0.69
N SER A 486 -47.98 46.51 0.72
CA SER A 486 -48.04 47.67 -0.17
C SER A 486 -47.03 48.76 0.16
N VAL A 487 -46.76 49.03 1.45
CA VAL A 487 -45.77 50.05 1.86
C VAL A 487 -44.36 49.58 1.52
N TYR A 488 -44.08 48.30 1.76
CA TYR A 488 -42.81 47.69 1.38
C TYR A 488 -42.63 47.71 -0.15
N ASN A 489 -43.67 47.39 -0.91
CA ASN A 489 -43.64 47.50 -2.37
C ASN A 489 -43.45 48.94 -2.86
N ASP A 490 -44.16 49.93 -2.31
CA ASP A 490 -44.09 51.30 -2.80
C ASP A 490 -42.76 51.99 -2.47
N GLU A 491 -42.16 51.74 -1.30
CA GLU A 491 -40.85 52.30 -0.94
C GLU A 491 -39.67 51.56 -1.61
N VAL A 492 -39.77 50.24 -1.81
CA VAL A 492 -38.70 49.44 -2.43
C VAL A 492 -38.73 49.53 -3.97
N LEU A 493 -39.90 49.69 -4.61
CA LEU A 493 -40.01 49.81 -6.07
C LEU A 493 -40.00 51.26 -6.59
N LYS A 494 -40.24 52.27 -5.76
CA LYS A 494 -40.23 53.69 -6.19
C LYS A 494 -39.39 54.54 -5.24
N PRO A 495 -38.08 54.72 -5.50
CA PRO A 495 -37.38 55.84 -4.90
C PRO A 495 -38.08 57.13 -5.38
N SER A 496 -38.48 57.94 -4.41
CA SER A 496 -39.22 59.21 -4.54
C SER A 496 -38.95 59.99 -5.83
N LYS A 497 -40.03 60.34 -6.54
CA LYS A 497 -40.05 61.44 -7.52
C LYS A 497 -39.73 62.76 -6.80
N THR A 498 -38.46 63.15 -6.75
CA THR A 498 -38.09 64.55 -6.56
C THR A 498 -37.99 65.18 -7.95
N SER A 499 -38.85 66.16 -8.17
CA SER A 499 -39.06 66.88 -9.42
C SER A 499 -37.78 67.48 -10.01
N VAL A 500 -37.36 66.95 -11.15
CA VAL A 500 -36.80 67.73 -12.26
C VAL A 500 -37.69 67.41 -13.48
N PRO A 501 -38.09 68.40 -14.30
CA PRO A 501 -39.19 68.25 -15.24
C PRO A 501 -38.83 67.32 -16.41
N ASP A 502 -39.85 66.61 -16.89
CA ASP A 502 -39.93 65.84 -18.14
C ASP A 502 -38.74 66.02 -19.09
N ILE A 503 -37.78 65.09 -19.01
CA ILE A 503 -37.06 64.69 -20.21
C ILE A 503 -37.97 63.67 -20.89
N SER A 504 -38.64 64.15 -21.94
CA SER A 504 -39.54 63.42 -22.80
C SER A 504 -38.92 62.07 -23.21
N LEU A 505 -39.72 61.01 -23.07
CA LEU A 505 -39.41 59.61 -23.36
C LEU A 505 -39.31 59.33 -24.89
N LEU A 506 -38.85 60.33 -25.65
CA LEU A 506 -38.79 60.38 -27.11
C LEU A 506 -37.42 60.83 -27.66
N ASP A 507 -36.46 61.23 -26.81
CA ASP A 507 -35.10 61.64 -27.24
C ASP A 507 -34.02 60.59 -26.87
N LEU A 508 -34.33 59.30 -27.05
CA LEU A 508 -33.30 58.26 -27.12
C LEU A 508 -33.22 57.74 -28.55
N ASP A 509 -32.34 58.38 -29.30
CA ASP A 509 -31.95 58.06 -30.66
C ASP A 509 -31.42 56.60 -30.71
N TYR A 510 -32.30 55.66 -31.09
CA TYR A 510 -31.97 54.26 -31.33
C TYR A 510 -31.37 54.08 -32.73
N SER A 511 -30.34 54.84 -33.07
CA SER A 511 -29.58 54.64 -34.29
C SER A 511 -28.09 54.77 -34.01
N GLN A 512 -27.49 53.70 -33.47
CA GLN A 512 -26.22 53.11 -33.92
C GLN A 512 -25.73 52.06 -32.92
N SER A 513 -26.09 50.81 -33.17
CA SER A 513 -25.28 49.65 -32.80
C SER A 513 -25.61 48.46 -33.69
N GLU A 514 -25.46 48.64 -35.01
CA GLU A 514 -25.21 47.50 -35.88
C GLU A 514 -23.74 47.08 -35.75
N ASN A 515 -23.53 45.78 -35.60
CA ASN A 515 -22.26 45.04 -35.53
C ASN A 515 -21.58 44.93 -34.17
N THR A 516 -22.13 44.09 -33.29
CA THR A 516 -21.46 42.86 -32.80
C THR A 516 -22.56 41.98 -32.18
N GLN A 517 -22.58 40.68 -32.49
CA GLN A 517 -23.45 39.71 -31.81
C GLN A 517 -23.07 39.63 -30.32
N GLU A 518 -23.55 40.55 -29.51
CA GLU A 518 -23.46 40.41 -28.06
C GLU A 518 -24.46 39.34 -27.62
N LEU A 519 -23.94 38.20 -27.19
CA LEU A 519 -24.70 37.22 -26.42
C LEU A 519 -25.45 37.94 -25.29
N SER A 520 -26.74 37.61 -25.14
CA SER A 520 -27.60 38.07 -24.05
C SER A 520 -26.86 38.04 -22.71
N PHE A 521 -27.08 39.07 -21.88
CA PHE A 521 -26.51 39.18 -20.54
C PHE A 521 -26.69 37.90 -19.71
N ASP A 522 -27.85 37.24 -19.85
CA ASP A 522 -28.17 35.99 -19.17
C ASP A 522 -27.31 34.81 -19.68
N ALA A 523 -27.01 34.76 -20.99
CA ALA A 523 -26.12 33.74 -21.57
C ALA A 523 -24.66 33.90 -21.10
N LYS A 524 -24.21 35.15 -20.91
CA LYS A 524 -22.88 35.43 -20.32
C LYS A 524 -22.84 35.05 -18.83
N LEU A 525 -23.95 35.25 -18.10
CA LEU A 525 -24.11 34.84 -16.70
C LEU A 525 -24.07 33.30 -16.56
N ASP A 526 -24.80 32.59 -17.42
CA ASP A 526 -24.80 31.13 -17.50
C ASP A 526 -23.44 30.56 -17.85
N GLU A 527 -22.67 31.24 -18.71
CA GLU A 527 -21.32 30.81 -19.05
C GLU A 527 -20.38 30.87 -17.84
N VAL A 528 -20.42 31.95 -17.06
CA VAL A 528 -19.65 32.08 -15.80
C VAL A 528 -20.12 31.07 -14.75
N ALA A 529 -21.43 30.82 -14.64
CA ALA A 529 -21.99 29.78 -13.77
C ALA A 529 -21.49 28.38 -14.18
N SER A 530 -21.40 28.11 -15.49
CA SER A 530 -20.88 26.83 -15.99
C SER A 530 -19.38 26.66 -15.68
N LEU A 531 -18.60 27.74 -15.73
CA LEU A 531 -17.17 27.73 -15.44
C LEU A 531 -16.89 27.58 -13.93
N THR A 532 -17.68 28.22 -13.08
CA THR A 532 -17.62 28.02 -11.62
C THR A 532 -18.03 26.60 -11.23
N ALA A 533 -19.05 26.02 -11.86
CA ALA A 533 -19.39 24.61 -11.68
C ALA A 533 -18.27 23.67 -12.15
N LYS A 534 -17.58 23.99 -13.25
CA LYS A 534 -16.38 23.25 -13.70
C LYS A 534 -15.25 23.34 -12.66
N LEU A 535 -15.00 24.51 -12.05
CA LEU A 535 -14.00 24.66 -10.98
C LEU A 535 -14.30 23.75 -9.78
N HIS A 536 -15.54 23.68 -9.32
CA HIS A 536 -15.92 22.76 -8.25
C HIS A 536 -15.79 21.28 -8.66
N LYS A 537 -16.06 20.93 -9.92
CA LYS A 537 -15.81 19.57 -10.45
C LYS A 537 -14.33 19.21 -10.44
N ILE A 538 -13.45 20.14 -10.82
CA ILE A 538 -11.99 19.94 -10.79
C ILE A 538 -11.50 19.76 -9.35
N GLN A 539 -12.04 20.54 -8.41
CA GLN A 539 -11.74 20.39 -6.98
C GLN A 539 -12.19 19.02 -6.44
N ALA A 540 -13.39 18.57 -6.81
CA ALA A 540 -13.92 17.26 -6.41
C ALA A 540 -13.13 16.10 -7.03
N GLU A 541 -12.74 16.22 -8.30
CA GLU A 541 -11.84 15.26 -8.95
C GLU A 541 -10.52 15.18 -8.19
N ARG A 542 -9.88 16.32 -7.88
CA ARG A 542 -8.62 16.37 -7.12
C ARG A 542 -8.75 15.68 -5.75
N GLN A 543 -9.81 15.96 -4.99
CA GLN A 543 -10.06 15.30 -3.70
C GLN A 543 -10.22 13.78 -3.85
N THR A 544 -10.91 13.32 -4.90
CA THR A 544 -11.05 11.90 -5.22
C THR A 544 -9.68 11.29 -5.56
N THR A 545 -8.87 11.96 -6.38
CA THR A 545 -7.53 11.47 -6.75
C THR A 545 -6.59 11.34 -5.55
N LEU A 546 -6.73 12.24 -4.56
CA LEU A 546 -5.96 12.20 -3.31
C LEU A 546 -6.44 11.10 -2.37
N ALA A 547 -7.75 10.85 -2.30
CA ALA A 547 -8.30 9.72 -1.57
C ALA A 547 -7.78 8.39 -2.16
N ASP A 548 -7.80 8.24 -3.48
CA ASP A 548 -7.24 7.08 -4.19
C ASP A 548 -5.74 6.93 -3.92
N LEU A 549 -4.97 8.02 -3.94
CA LEU A 549 -3.54 8.01 -3.65
C LEU A 549 -3.26 7.58 -2.20
N ARG A 550 -4.02 8.11 -1.24
CA ARG A 550 -3.92 7.75 0.18
C ARG A 550 -4.21 6.27 0.40
N GLU A 551 -5.24 5.72 -0.23
CA GLU A 551 -5.58 4.30 -0.13
C GLU A 551 -4.47 3.42 -0.72
N LYS A 552 -3.94 3.78 -1.90
CA LYS A 552 -2.85 3.03 -2.54
C LYS A 552 -1.57 3.04 -1.70
N ILE A 553 -1.21 4.18 -1.13
CA ILE A 553 -0.03 4.33 -0.25
C ILE A 553 -0.17 3.49 1.04
N HIS A 554 -1.39 3.43 1.60
CA HIS A 554 -1.66 2.64 2.80
C HIS A 554 -1.64 1.13 2.52
N LYS A 555 -2.07 0.68 1.33
CA LYS A 555 -2.07 -0.74 0.94
C LYS A 555 -0.71 -1.25 0.47
N ASP A 556 0.24 -0.36 0.22
CA ASP A 556 1.54 -0.72 -0.32
C ASP A 556 2.48 -1.23 0.77
N ASP A 557 2.64 -2.56 0.81
CA ASP A 557 3.55 -3.27 1.71
C ASP A 557 4.74 -3.82 0.92
N ILE A 558 5.92 -3.28 1.20
CA ILE A 558 7.18 -3.67 0.54
C ILE A 558 8.02 -4.61 1.41
N THR A 559 7.53 -5.04 2.58
CA THR A 559 8.29 -5.87 3.53
C THR A 559 8.84 -7.13 2.87
N ALA A 560 8.03 -7.86 2.10
CA ALA A 560 8.48 -9.06 1.37
C ALA A 560 9.58 -8.77 0.33
N VAL A 561 9.49 -7.63 -0.37
CA VAL A 561 10.50 -7.21 -1.36
C VAL A 561 11.81 -6.84 -0.66
N LEU A 562 11.73 -6.16 0.49
CA LEU A 562 12.88 -5.79 1.30
C LEU A 562 13.60 -7.01 1.89
N VAL A 563 12.86 -8.01 2.38
CA VAL A 563 13.44 -9.28 2.86
C VAL A 563 14.21 -9.98 1.72
N SER A 564 13.62 -10.05 0.53
CA SER A 564 14.26 -10.74 -0.61
C SER A 564 15.55 -10.08 -1.11
N LYS A 565 15.70 -8.77 -0.92
CA LYS A 565 16.81 -7.96 -1.46
C LYS A 565 17.77 -7.43 -0.40
N GLN A 566 17.71 -7.93 0.84
CA GLN A 566 18.53 -7.43 1.95
C GLN A 566 20.04 -7.38 1.65
N SER A 567 20.52 -8.27 0.78
CA SER A 567 21.94 -8.42 0.44
C SER A 567 22.47 -7.49 -0.67
N THR A 568 21.66 -6.61 -1.27
CA THR A 568 22.14 -5.66 -2.30
C THR A 568 22.62 -4.34 -1.68
N PRO A 569 23.88 -3.91 -1.95
CA PRO A 569 24.31 -2.56 -1.59
C PRO A 569 23.50 -1.52 -2.40
N ASP A 570 23.13 -0.39 -1.79
CA ASP A 570 22.29 0.69 -2.36
C ASP A 570 20.81 0.33 -2.62
N LEU A 571 20.18 -0.42 -1.71
CA LEU A 571 18.75 -0.74 -1.75
C LEU A 571 17.85 0.51 -1.78
N GLU A 572 18.28 1.61 -1.14
CA GLU A 572 17.50 2.85 -1.03
C GLU A 572 17.19 3.46 -2.40
N LYS A 573 18.19 3.60 -3.27
CA LYS A 573 18.00 4.19 -4.61
C LYS A 573 17.46 3.18 -5.62
N THR A 574 17.83 1.91 -5.48
CA THR A 574 17.48 0.88 -6.48
C THR A 574 16.12 0.24 -6.23
N VAL A 575 15.56 0.33 -5.03
CA VAL A 575 14.26 -0.26 -4.69
C VAL A 575 13.27 0.80 -4.21
N LEU A 576 13.64 1.74 -3.34
CA LEU A 576 12.66 2.68 -2.80
C LEU A 576 12.21 3.72 -3.85
N GLU A 577 13.15 4.29 -4.63
CA GLU A 577 12.82 5.24 -5.70
C GLU A 577 11.89 4.67 -6.78
N PRO A 578 12.14 3.47 -7.37
CA PRO A 578 11.22 2.91 -8.36
C PRO A 578 9.86 2.53 -7.77
N GLU A 579 9.79 2.10 -6.51
CA GLU A 579 8.51 1.87 -5.83
C GLU A 579 7.74 3.18 -5.60
N LEU A 580 8.43 4.31 -5.38
CA LEU A 580 7.79 5.63 -5.35
C LEU A 580 7.30 6.06 -6.75
N CYS A 581 8.02 5.71 -7.83
CA CYS A 581 7.58 5.99 -9.21
C CYS A 581 6.25 5.33 -9.57
N LYS A 582 5.83 4.27 -8.88
CA LYS A 582 4.50 3.65 -9.05
C LYS A 582 3.35 4.63 -8.78
N PHE A 583 3.56 5.62 -7.91
CA PHE A 583 2.55 6.64 -7.56
C PHE A 583 2.56 7.86 -8.48
N GLU A 584 3.55 7.96 -9.38
CA GLU A 584 3.72 9.06 -10.33
C GLU A 584 2.49 9.34 -11.23
N PRO A 585 1.72 8.34 -11.71
CA PRO A 585 0.52 8.61 -12.50
C PRO A 585 -0.54 9.42 -11.74
N SER A 586 -0.70 9.16 -10.43
CA SER A 586 -1.64 9.92 -9.60
C SER A 586 -1.17 11.36 -9.40
N VAL A 587 0.14 11.56 -9.20
CA VAL A 587 0.76 12.90 -9.10
C VAL A 587 0.59 13.68 -10.40
N ARG A 588 0.86 13.06 -11.55
CA ARG A 588 0.63 13.70 -12.85
C ARG A 588 -0.83 14.12 -13.04
N ARG A 589 -1.78 13.33 -12.54
CA ARG A 589 -3.20 13.69 -12.57
C ARG A 589 -3.48 14.90 -11.67
N ILE A 590 -2.94 14.94 -10.45
CA ILE A 590 -3.07 16.10 -9.54
C ILE A 590 -2.46 17.35 -10.19
N ASP A 591 -1.24 17.27 -10.72
CA ASP A 591 -0.58 18.40 -11.39
C ASP A 591 -1.37 18.90 -12.61
N ALA A 592 -1.98 17.99 -13.37
CA ALA A 592 -2.87 18.35 -14.47
C ALA A 592 -4.10 19.13 -13.98
N THR A 593 -4.74 18.68 -12.89
CA THR A 593 -5.87 19.42 -12.28
C THR A 593 -5.46 20.80 -11.77
N LEU A 594 -4.25 20.94 -11.21
CA LEU A 594 -3.72 22.23 -10.75
C LEU A 594 -3.52 23.22 -11.90
N ARG A 595 -2.92 22.77 -13.01
CA ARG A 595 -2.75 23.59 -14.21
C ARG A 595 -4.09 24.01 -14.81
N LEU A 596 -5.03 23.07 -14.87
CA LEU A 596 -6.36 23.32 -15.42
C LEU A 596 -7.16 24.29 -14.53
N GLN A 597 -7.11 24.14 -13.20
CA GLN A 597 -7.73 25.08 -12.26
C GLN A 597 -7.22 26.51 -12.47
N LYS A 598 -5.89 26.70 -12.57
CA LYS A 598 -5.30 28.03 -12.80
C LYS A 598 -5.77 28.65 -14.11
N SER A 599 -5.85 27.88 -15.19
CA SER A 599 -6.37 28.36 -16.49
C SER A 599 -7.83 28.78 -16.38
N VAL A 600 -8.69 27.91 -15.83
CA VAL A 600 -10.13 28.20 -15.72
C VAL A 600 -10.39 29.37 -14.77
N LEU A 601 -9.61 29.52 -13.71
CA LEU A 601 -9.74 30.65 -12.79
C LEU A 601 -9.44 31.99 -13.49
N ASN A 602 -8.39 32.03 -14.33
CA ASN A 602 -8.07 33.21 -15.13
C ASN A 602 -9.18 33.53 -16.13
N ASP A 603 -9.75 32.52 -16.77
CA ASP A 603 -10.88 32.68 -17.70
C ASP A 603 -12.14 33.20 -17.00
N VAL A 604 -12.46 32.67 -15.81
CA VAL A 604 -13.57 33.15 -14.96
C VAL A 604 -13.35 34.60 -14.56
N ALA A 605 -12.15 34.95 -14.09
CA ALA A 605 -11.83 36.31 -13.69
C ALA A 605 -11.95 37.30 -14.87
N ALA A 606 -11.48 36.91 -16.06
CA ALA A 606 -11.59 37.73 -17.26
C ALA A 606 -13.04 37.95 -17.69
N LYS A 607 -13.85 36.88 -17.74
CA LYS A 607 -15.28 36.96 -18.11
C LYS A 607 -16.12 37.69 -17.06
N TRP A 608 -15.84 37.48 -15.79
CA TRP A 608 -16.51 38.19 -14.70
C TRP A 608 -16.21 39.69 -14.73
N LYS A 609 -14.95 40.08 -14.97
CA LYS A 609 -14.56 41.48 -15.14
C LYS A 609 -15.25 42.13 -16.35
N ALA A 610 -15.36 41.41 -17.46
CA ALA A 610 -16.10 41.87 -18.64
C ALA A 610 -17.60 42.04 -18.36
N LEU A 611 -18.20 41.14 -17.59
CA LEU A 611 -19.61 41.21 -17.20
C LEU A 611 -19.90 42.41 -16.28
N LEU A 612 -19.06 42.67 -15.28
CA LEU A 612 -19.18 43.85 -14.41
C LEU A 612 -18.93 45.18 -15.14
N ALA A 613 -18.16 45.16 -16.23
CA ALA A 613 -17.93 46.36 -17.04
C ALA A 613 -19.17 46.74 -17.88
N SER A 614 -20.10 45.80 -18.11
CA SER A 614 -21.30 46.04 -18.92
C SER A 614 -22.22 47.10 -18.29
N PRO A 615 -22.86 47.96 -19.10
CA PRO A 615 -23.74 49.03 -18.62
C PRO A 615 -25.00 48.50 -17.92
N GLU A 616 -25.46 47.31 -18.30
CA GLU A 616 -26.61 46.62 -17.69
C GLU A 616 -26.31 46.13 -16.27
N ALA A 617 -25.13 45.53 -16.03
CA ALA A 617 -24.71 45.13 -14.69
C ALA A 617 -24.52 46.31 -13.75
N LYS A 618 -24.02 47.45 -14.25
CA LYS A 618 -23.82 48.66 -13.43
C LYS A 618 -25.13 49.30 -13.00
N LYS A 619 -26.12 49.37 -13.90
CA LYS A 619 -27.48 49.84 -13.56
C LYS A 619 -28.15 48.88 -12.59
N ALA A 620 -28.15 47.58 -12.91
CA ALA A 620 -28.76 46.56 -12.06
C ALA A 620 -28.16 46.51 -10.65
N ASN A 621 -26.84 46.68 -10.50
CA ASN A 621 -26.19 46.67 -9.19
C ASN A 621 -26.42 47.98 -8.39
N SER A 622 -26.54 49.12 -9.07
CA SER A 622 -26.88 50.40 -8.44
C SER A 622 -28.32 50.41 -7.93
N ASP A 623 -29.27 50.04 -8.80
CA ASP A 623 -30.70 50.03 -8.47
C ASP A 623 -30.99 49.00 -7.37
N ARG A 624 -30.31 47.85 -7.40
CA ARG A 624 -30.42 46.81 -6.37
C ARG A 624 -29.81 47.23 -5.04
N SER A 625 -28.63 47.87 -5.04
CA SER A 625 -28.03 48.37 -3.79
C SER A 625 -28.89 49.44 -3.12
N GLN A 626 -29.60 50.25 -3.91
CA GLN A 626 -30.56 51.23 -3.38
C GLN A 626 -31.81 50.54 -2.82
N ALA A 627 -32.33 49.52 -3.50
CA ALA A 627 -33.46 48.73 -3.02
C ALA A 627 -33.13 47.96 -1.72
N GLU A 628 -31.95 47.35 -1.63
CA GLU A 628 -31.48 46.65 -0.42
C GLU A 628 -31.29 47.64 0.75
N ALA A 629 -30.72 48.83 0.51
CA ALA A 629 -30.58 49.86 1.55
C ALA A 629 -31.93 50.39 2.06
N ALA A 630 -32.90 50.60 1.17
CA ALA A 630 -34.27 51.01 1.53
C ALA A 630 -35.00 49.90 2.32
N ALA A 631 -34.83 48.64 1.91
CA ALA A 631 -35.37 47.47 2.60
C ALA A 631 -34.80 47.32 4.02
N ASP A 632 -33.49 47.53 4.20
CA ASP A 632 -32.83 47.47 5.51
C ASP A 632 -33.27 48.62 6.43
N GLU A 633 -33.41 49.84 5.90
CA GLU A 633 -33.91 50.98 6.66
C GLU A 633 -35.35 50.77 7.15
N LEU A 634 -36.23 50.26 6.28
CA LEU A 634 -37.59 49.88 6.64
C LEU A 634 -37.64 48.76 7.67
N THR A 635 -36.81 47.74 7.51
CA THR A 635 -36.73 46.61 8.45
C THR A 635 -36.27 47.07 9.82
N ALA A 636 -35.29 48.00 9.88
CA ALA A 636 -34.85 48.61 11.12
C ALA A 636 -35.96 49.43 11.80
N ARG A 637 -36.71 50.23 11.03
CA ARG A 637 -37.87 51.00 11.55
C ARG A 637 -38.97 50.09 12.11
N PHE A 638 -39.28 48.99 11.44
CA PHE A 638 -40.27 48.02 11.95
C PHE A 638 -39.74 47.24 13.16
N ARG A 639 -38.43 46.98 13.24
CA ARG A 639 -37.81 46.36 14.43
C ARG A 639 -37.93 47.24 15.66
N THR A 640 -37.57 48.51 15.56
CA THR A 640 -37.68 49.45 16.70
C THR A 640 -39.12 49.61 17.13
N ALA A 641 -40.06 49.71 16.18
CA ALA A 641 -41.48 49.74 16.48
C ALA A 641 -41.97 48.45 17.17
N PHE A 642 -41.47 47.27 16.79
CA PHE A 642 -41.85 46.02 17.47
C PHE A 642 -41.30 45.92 18.89
N GLU A 643 -40.05 46.32 19.13
CA GLU A 643 -39.44 46.32 20.46
C GLU A 643 -40.13 47.29 21.41
N GLU A 644 -40.44 48.49 20.93
CA GLU A 644 -41.23 49.49 21.66
C GLU A 644 -42.63 48.95 21.96
N TRP A 645 -43.21 48.12 21.08
CA TRP A 645 -44.57 47.58 21.24
C TRP A 645 -44.58 46.60 22.39
N GLN A 646 -43.61 45.70 22.37
CA GLN A 646 -43.45 44.70 23.39
C GLN A 646 -43.26 45.38 24.76
N ALA A 647 -42.39 46.39 24.84
CA ALA A 647 -42.15 47.15 26.06
C ALA A 647 -43.42 47.86 26.57
N VAL A 648 -44.18 48.51 25.69
CA VAL A 648 -45.45 49.19 26.05
C VAL A 648 -46.52 48.17 26.46
N SER A 649 -46.62 47.03 25.77
CA SER A 649 -47.61 45.99 26.08
C SER A 649 -47.35 45.34 27.45
N GLU A 650 -46.09 45.05 27.78
CA GLU A 650 -45.68 44.57 29.09
C GLU A 650 -45.86 45.64 30.17
N GLY A 651 -45.54 46.90 29.84
CA GLY A 651 -45.75 48.06 30.71
C GLY A 651 -47.21 48.23 31.11
N ILE A 652 -48.14 48.15 30.14
CA ILE A 652 -49.59 48.20 30.39
C ILE A 652 -50.04 46.98 31.21
N GLY A 653 -49.48 45.80 30.97
CA GLY A 653 -49.75 44.59 31.76
C GLY A 653 -49.34 44.74 33.23
N LYS A 654 -48.11 45.21 33.49
CA LYS A 654 -47.58 45.49 34.82
C LYS A 654 -48.35 46.61 35.52
N ALA A 655 -48.72 47.67 34.79
CA ALA A 655 -49.52 48.76 35.33
C ALA A 655 -50.91 48.26 35.79
N LYS A 656 -51.58 47.41 35.00
CA LYS A 656 -52.86 46.78 35.42
C LYS A 656 -52.72 45.94 36.69
N GLN A 657 -51.66 45.12 36.78
CA GLN A 657 -51.39 44.32 37.98
C GLN A 657 -51.08 45.21 39.19
N PHE A 658 -50.26 46.24 39.01
CA PHE A 658 -49.92 47.21 40.06
C PHE A 658 -51.17 47.91 40.59
N TYR A 659 -52.07 48.39 39.71
CA TYR A 659 -53.33 48.99 40.14
C TYR A 659 -54.25 47.98 40.84
N ALA A 660 -54.32 46.72 40.39
CA ALA A 660 -55.10 45.67 41.06
C ALA A 660 -54.54 45.32 42.45
N ASP A 661 -53.22 45.27 42.61
CA ASP A 661 -52.57 45.04 43.91
C ASP A 661 -52.72 46.23 44.85
N LEU A 662 -52.70 47.43 44.31
CA LEU A 662 -52.88 48.67 45.07
C LEU A 662 -54.36 48.84 45.48
N GLU A 663 -55.32 48.41 44.65
CA GLU A 663 -56.72 48.23 45.03
C GLU A 663 -56.88 47.17 46.13
N ARG A 664 -56.23 46.00 46.00
CA ARG A 664 -56.27 44.96 47.04
C ARG A 664 -55.67 45.43 48.36
N ARG A 665 -54.57 46.18 48.34
CA ARG A 665 -53.95 46.78 49.54
C ARG A 665 -54.84 47.86 50.14
N ALA A 666 -55.51 48.66 49.32
CA ALA A 666 -56.50 49.62 49.79
C ALA A 666 -57.71 48.92 50.43
N MET A 667 -58.12 47.76 49.91
CA MET A 667 -59.17 46.92 50.52
C MET A 667 -58.72 46.20 51.79
N SER A 668 -57.46 45.76 51.90
CA SER A 668 -56.97 45.02 53.08
C SER A 668 -56.77 45.90 54.32
N LEU A 669 -56.83 47.23 54.19
CA LEU A 669 -56.94 48.13 55.34
C LEU A 669 -58.27 47.96 56.10
N ASP A 670 -59.25 47.26 55.52
CA ASP A 670 -60.60 47.07 56.07
C ASP A 670 -60.72 45.85 57.01
N ALA A 671 -59.71 44.98 57.12
CA ALA A 671 -59.79 43.78 57.96
C ALA A 671 -59.41 44.10 59.43
N PRO A 672 -60.30 43.92 60.42
CA PRO A 672 -59.93 44.05 61.84
C PRO A 672 -58.91 42.96 62.20
N GLN A 673 -57.72 43.38 62.65
CA GLN A 673 -56.74 42.50 63.27
C GLN A 673 -57.36 41.87 64.54
N PRO A 674 -57.31 40.54 64.75
CA PRO A 674 -57.71 39.95 66.03
C PRO A 674 -56.76 40.39 67.15
N PRO A 675 -57.23 40.51 68.39
CA PRO A 675 -56.43 41.00 69.51
C PRO A 675 -55.26 40.05 69.78
N ALA A 676 -54.07 40.62 69.92
CA ALA A 676 -52.91 39.93 70.48
C ALA A 676 -53.22 39.52 71.92
N THR A 677 -53.25 38.22 72.19
CA THR A 677 -53.14 37.68 73.55
C THR A 677 -51.67 37.60 73.92
N ASP A 678 -51.37 38.09 75.14
CA ASP A 678 -50.09 38.25 75.83
C ASP A 678 -48.95 37.28 75.48
#